data_AF-A0A0V1I7C5-F1
#
_entry.id   AF-A0A0V1I7C5-F1
#
_cell.length_a   1.000
_cell.length_b   1.000
_cell.length_c   1.000
_cell.angle_alpha   90.00
_cell.angle_beta   90.00
_cell.angle_gamma   90.00
#
_symmetry.space_group_name_H-M   'P 1'
#
loop_
_entity.id
_entity.type
_entity.pdbx_description
1 polymer ?
#
loop_
_entity_poly.entity_id
_entity_poly.type
_entity_poly.pdbx_seq_one_letter_code
_entity_poly.pdbx_strand_id
1 'polypeptide(L)'
;LNKAMSNPTPHELLQETVIKFCNEKGIWHPDLLNEIPKHWEKRDDMVLFPANAFKAEAFDLLEKEFWIAIAKCLNANRVARIGRIHSNDFRSPRVTLILGEHSRVLEIENQIKLKCMFSKGNVSERMRMASLSCAGEIVADLFAGIGYFTLPLLVHAKAAFVHACEWNPNALDDLNENLKINSVSDRCKIYFGDCREKCPNLLANRVILGILPSSMNYWYTACKALKPCGGILHIHGNVTRCANRLERKCPCQSAGRDLNECITFHICLQESSILLDCFTKFAYDTAATIEKILFTIHQMFYMVIVIGITKVKWYGPRIAHLVVDLQCKPKMDSTTERRLSAEQNLLEILDSNLQTLQNIWNEMGLPEYECKERLQNTVKQINNLLSDMIAEEEGFMDLATRKIEYYKTEVNALEKELNLQEENEGDFLGLVVEEHYYRQRLKQLREEEKRRKILYSDLIENLQILYTRLGEDFSSISSNFDLSTEHLDALSAQLKRKRELCKSRSAMLKVNMAEIKSMVEEMHYTTKSSFKNSLIMAEDITQNCSLQFLKSVQSFHDELKHEYAKFIEERKLICEEKIAQLNQMWNCCKIASEQRQLFMTSIKDKYSAKALVQYNNEINNLEKFYESRKPVLQLYEEWENLWQMKINFEKRGLDAVRFFNRGGALLQEEKERKLIEHKLPKIKSKLEQAICLWNDQHPGESLPYDGICFQTKINNIEIEYAQQKEKEKVEKKKARNRCLEEEAKCVSKIVRTSSLRQKSPNCRPPIPKMCASLTKSKTTVMQITKQSPNISNNNQRKTSTSLLDVPLLRKDEEKKQHNSVYIN
;
A
#
# COMPACT_ATOMS: atom_id res chain seq x y z
N LEU A 1 -4.90 -67.92 -31.41
CA LEU A 1 -4.66 -66.45 -31.36
C LEU A 1 -4.29 -66.07 -29.93
N ASN A 2 -3.08 -66.40 -29.50
CA ASN A 2 -2.57 -65.99 -28.19
C ASN A 2 -1.89 -64.63 -28.35
N LYS A 3 -2.64 -63.56 -28.09
CA LYS A 3 -2.08 -62.22 -27.92
C LYS A 3 -1.18 -62.30 -26.69
N ALA A 4 0.14 -62.20 -26.90
CA ALA A 4 1.09 -62.03 -25.82
C ALA A 4 0.61 -60.86 -24.93
N MET A 5 0.44 -61.12 -23.63
CA MET A 5 0.13 -60.08 -22.65
C MET A 5 1.29 -59.07 -22.67
N SER A 6 1.06 -57.93 -23.32
CA SER A 6 2.00 -56.81 -23.24
C SER A 6 1.97 -56.29 -21.81
N ASN A 7 3.14 -56.11 -21.20
CA ASN A 7 3.24 -55.43 -19.91
C ASN A 7 2.50 -54.09 -19.97
N PRO A 8 1.71 -53.73 -18.94
CA PRO A 8 0.98 -52.48 -18.92
C PRO A 8 1.95 -51.30 -19.04
N THR A 9 1.59 -50.33 -19.87
CA THR A 9 2.36 -49.10 -20.00
C THR A 9 2.37 -48.33 -18.68
N PRO A 10 3.39 -47.48 -18.42
CA PRO A 10 3.42 -46.67 -17.20
C PRO A 10 2.17 -45.80 -16.99
N HIS A 11 1.50 -45.40 -18.08
CA HIS A 11 0.25 -44.66 -18.02
C HIS A 11 -0.94 -45.55 -17.63
N GLU A 12 -1.04 -46.76 -18.18
CA GLU A 12 -2.07 -47.74 -17.79
C GLU A 12 -1.92 -48.13 -16.33
N LEU A 13 -0.69 -48.39 -15.86
CA LEU A 13 -0.42 -48.68 -14.46
C LEU A 13 -0.78 -47.51 -13.54
N LEU A 14 -0.54 -46.26 -14.00
CA LEU A 14 -0.94 -45.05 -13.28
C LEU A 14 -2.47 -44.95 -13.18
N GLN A 15 -3.19 -45.22 -14.27
CA GLN A 15 -4.65 -45.24 -14.29
C GLN A 15 -5.21 -46.32 -13.35
N GLU A 16 -4.72 -47.55 -13.45
CA GLU A 16 -5.12 -48.66 -12.57
C GLU A 16 -4.88 -48.33 -11.10
N THR A 17 -3.73 -47.73 -10.77
CA THR A 17 -3.39 -47.32 -9.40
C THR A 17 -4.37 -46.25 -8.89
N VAL A 18 -4.68 -45.24 -9.70
CA VAL A 18 -5.64 -44.19 -9.34
C VAL A 18 -7.05 -44.78 -9.15
N ILE A 19 -7.52 -45.59 -10.11
CA ILE A 19 -8.82 -46.27 -10.04
C ILE A 19 -8.93 -47.06 -8.74
N LYS A 20 -7.91 -47.86 -8.43
CA LYS A 20 -7.90 -48.71 -7.23
C LYS A 20 -8.03 -47.87 -5.95
N PHE A 21 -7.18 -46.87 -5.77
CA PHE A 21 -7.19 -46.02 -4.57
C PHE A 21 -8.48 -45.22 -4.40
N CYS A 22 -8.99 -44.64 -5.50
CA CYS A 22 -10.24 -43.88 -5.45
C CYS A 22 -11.45 -44.78 -5.14
N ASN A 23 -11.47 -46.02 -5.64
CA ASN A 23 -12.52 -46.99 -5.30
C ASN A 23 -12.46 -47.40 -3.82
N GLU A 24 -11.27 -47.67 -3.28
CA GLU A 24 -11.08 -48.02 -1.86
C GLU A 24 -11.55 -46.90 -0.91
N LYS A 25 -11.41 -45.64 -1.31
CA LYS A 25 -11.87 -44.47 -0.53
C LYS A 25 -13.30 -44.01 -0.88
N GLY A 26 -13.99 -44.67 -1.81
CA GLY A 26 -15.38 -44.35 -2.19
C GLY A 26 -15.56 -43.03 -2.95
N ILE A 27 -14.49 -42.51 -3.58
CA ILE A 27 -14.49 -41.22 -4.29
C ILE A 27 -14.32 -41.36 -5.81
N TRP A 28 -14.39 -42.59 -6.34
CA TRP A 28 -14.17 -42.85 -7.76
C TRP A 28 -15.27 -42.23 -8.64
N HIS A 29 -14.84 -41.48 -9.66
CA HIS A 29 -15.70 -40.98 -10.73
C HIS A 29 -14.97 -41.08 -12.08
N PRO A 30 -15.62 -41.53 -13.17
CA PRO A 30 -14.97 -41.68 -14.48
C PRO A 30 -14.25 -40.43 -15.00
N ASP A 31 -14.78 -39.24 -14.67
CA ASP A 31 -14.19 -37.96 -15.09
C ASP A 31 -12.79 -37.71 -14.52
N LEU A 32 -12.43 -38.35 -13.40
CA LEU A 32 -11.09 -38.23 -12.81
C LEU A 32 -9.99 -38.77 -13.74
N LEU A 33 -10.33 -39.65 -14.69
CA LEU A 33 -9.38 -40.11 -15.71
C LEU A 33 -8.88 -38.98 -16.60
N ASN A 34 -9.66 -37.92 -16.79
CA ASN A 34 -9.27 -36.76 -17.62
C ASN A 34 -8.15 -35.93 -16.97
N GLU A 35 -7.95 -36.09 -15.66
CA GLU A 35 -6.92 -35.37 -14.91
C GLU A 35 -5.60 -36.13 -14.76
N ILE A 36 -5.60 -37.41 -15.16
CA ILE A 36 -4.40 -38.23 -15.15
C ILE A 36 -3.52 -37.78 -16.33
N PRO A 37 -2.29 -37.34 -16.07
CA PRO A 37 -1.44 -36.82 -17.12
C PRO A 37 -0.95 -37.93 -18.04
N LYS A 38 -1.03 -37.71 -19.36
CA LYS A 38 -0.47 -38.62 -20.37
C LYS A 38 1.05 -38.50 -20.50
N HIS A 39 1.62 -37.39 -20.03
CA HIS A 39 3.05 -37.10 -20.09
C HIS A 39 3.50 -36.45 -18.79
N TRP A 40 4.69 -36.81 -18.33
CA TRP A 40 5.36 -36.24 -17.17
C TRP A 40 6.87 -36.22 -17.41
N GLU A 41 7.58 -35.37 -16.65
CA GLU A 41 9.02 -35.39 -16.62
C GLU A 41 9.50 -36.20 -15.42
N LYS A 42 10.54 -37.02 -15.59
CA LYS A 42 11.22 -37.68 -14.47
C LYS A 42 12.65 -37.15 -14.38
N ARG A 43 13.05 -36.73 -13.19
CA ARG A 43 14.37 -36.18 -12.87
C ARG A 43 14.86 -36.86 -11.61
N ASP A 44 15.96 -37.61 -11.70
CA ASP A 44 16.46 -38.39 -10.57
C ASP A 44 15.35 -39.33 -10.03
N ASP A 45 15.07 -39.29 -8.73
CA ASP A 45 13.96 -39.99 -8.07
C ASP A 45 12.67 -39.14 -7.95
N MET A 46 12.55 -38.02 -8.70
CA MET A 46 11.39 -37.13 -8.69
C MET A 46 10.61 -37.14 -10.01
N VAL A 47 9.28 -37.28 -9.91
CA VAL A 47 8.36 -37.07 -11.02
C VAL A 47 7.77 -35.67 -10.96
N LEU A 48 7.74 -35.00 -12.11
CA LEU A 48 7.20 -33.67 -12.34
C LEU A 48 5.99 -33.76 -13.26
N PHE A 49 4.81 -33.59 -12.67
CA PHE A 49 3.55 -33.54 -13.40
C PHE A 49 3.27 -32.16 -14.01
N PRO A 50 2.55 -32.10 -15.13
CA PRO A 50 2.11 -30.84 -15.72
C PRO A 50 1.12 -30.11 -14.80
N ALA A 51 0.99 -28.81 -14.99
CA ALA A 51 0.22 -27.92 -14.11
C ALA A 51 -1.26 -28.31 -13.93
N ASN A 52 -1.83 -28.98 -14.94
CA ASN A 52 -3.23 -29.41 -14.99
C ASN A 52 -3.47 -30.82 -14.44
N ALA A 53 -2.44 -31.54 -14.01
CA ALA A 53 -2.60 -32.88 -13.45
C ALA A 53 -3.13 -32.84 -12.02
N PHE A 54 -4.03 -33.78 -11.69
CA PHE A 54 -4.58 -34.03 -10.35
C PHE A 54 -5.03 -32.74 -9.64
N LYS A 55 -6.01 -32.05 -10.23
CA LYS A 55 -6.54 -30.75 -9.81
C LYS A 55 -7.91 -30.83 -9.12
N ALA A 56 -8.66 -31.90 -9.32
CA ALA A 56 -9.92 -32.16 -8.66
C ALA A 56 -9.73 -32.24 -7.16
N GLU A 57 -10.66 -31.65 -6.42
CA GLU A 57 -10.72 -31.69 -4.95
C GLU A 57 -10.73 -33.13 -4.40
N ALA A 58 -11.21 -34.08 -5.21
CA ALA A 58 -11.17 -35.51 -4.87
C ALA A 58 -9.73 -36.01 -4.59
N PHE A 59 -8.71 -35.48 -5.26
CA PHE A 59 -7.32 -35.85 -5.02
C PHE A 59 -6.71 -35.17 -3.79
N ASP A 60 -7.27 -34.04 -3.35
CA ASP A 60 -6.82 -33.35 -2.12
C ASP A 60 -7.25 -34.12 -0.85
N LEU A 61 -8.29 -34.95 -0.96
CA LEU A 61 -8.77 -35.83 0.11
C LEU A 61 -7.91 -37.11 0.27
N LEU A 62 -6.98 -37.37 -0.66
CA LEU A 62 -6.15 -38.56 -0.64
C LEU A 62 -4.88 -38.33 0.20
N GLU A 63 -4.63 -39.27 1.11
CA GLU A 63 -3.51 -39.24 2.05
C GLU A 63 -2.16 -39.53 1.37
N LYS A 64 -1.06 -39.40 2.12
CA LYS A 64 0.32 -39.54 1.62
C LYS A 64 0.57 -40.88 0.92
N GLU A 65 -0.12 -41.93 1.34
CA GLU A 65 -0.06 -43.30 0.82
C GLU A 65 -0.42 -43.37 -0.67
N PHE A 66 -1.39 -42.57 -1.12
CA PHE A 66 -1.75 -42.46 -2.53
C PHE A 66 -0.57 -41.95 -3.35
N TRP A 67 0.03 -40.84 -2.93
CA TRP A 67 1.17 -40.26 -3.64
C TRP A 67 2.39 -41.16 -3.60
N ILE A 68 2.61 -41.93 -2.53
CA ILE A 68 3.65 -42.97 -2.46
C ILE A 68 3.41 -44.06 -3.52
N ALA A 69 2.16 -44.50 -3.68
CA ALA A 69 1.81 -45.48 -4.71
C ALA A 69 2.01 -44.92 -6.13
N ILE A 70 1.60 -43.67 -6.36
CA ILE A 70 1.84 -42.97 -7.63
C ILE A 70 3.34 -42.84 -7.93
N ALA A 71 4.14 -42.45 -6.93
CA ALA A 71 5.59 -42.33 -7.10
C ALA A 71 6.22 -43.70 -7.43
N LYS A 72 5.86 -44.76 -6.68
CA LYS A 72 6.33 -46.13 -6.91
C LYS A 72 5.94 -46.66 -8.30
N CYS A 73 4.70 -46.40 -8.74
CA CYS A 73 4.21 -46.74 -10.07
C CYS A 73 5.09 -46.13 -11.18
N LEU A 74 5.62 -44.92 -10.94
CA LEU A 74 6.49 -44.21 -11.88
C LEU A 74 7.99 -44.39 -11.57
N ASN A 75 8.31 -45.35 -10.70
CA ASN A 75 9.64 -45.70 -10.23
C ASN A 75 10.40 -44.49 -9.63
N ALA A 76 9.72 -43.72 -8.80
CA ALA A 76 10.21 -42.49 -8.16
C ALA A 76 9.86 -42.50 -6.66
N ASN A 77 10.55 -41.66 -5.88
CA ASN A 77 10.27 -41.46 -4.45
C ASN A 77 9.60 -40.11 -4.17
N ARG A 78 9.75 -39.15 -5.10
CA ARG A 78 9.27 -37.78 -4.96
C ARG A 78 8.32 -37.43 -6.10
N VAL A 79 7.33 -36.60 -5.79
CA VAL A 79 6.33 -36.13 -6.74
C VAL A 79 6.18 -34.63 -6.58
N ALA A 80 6.21 -33.92 -7.69
CA ALA A 80 5.99 -32.49 -7.73
C ALA A 80 5.17 -32.12 -8.97
N ARG A 81 4.60 -30.93 -8.94
CA ARG A 81 3.80 -30.38 -10.04
C ARG A 81 4.37 -29.05 -10.50
N ILE A 82 4.57 -28.91 -11.81
CA ILE A 82 5.10 -27.71 -12.44
C ILE A 82 3.98 -26.65 -12.53
N GLY A 83 4.27 -25.42 -12.11
CA GLY A 83 3.42 -24.25 -12.27
C GLY A 83 3.97 -23.28 -13.31
N ARG A 84 3.23 -22.20 -13.62
CA ARG A 84 3.73 -21.12 -14.49
C ARG A 84 4.91 -20.41 -13.82
N ILE A 85 5.99 -20.22 -14.56
CA ILE A 85 7.16 -19.44 -14.14
C ILE A 85 6.72 -18.01 -13.78
N HIS A 86 7.21 -17.47 -12.66
CA HIS A 86 6.90 -16.09 -12.27
C HIS A 86 7.48 -15.09 -13.27
N SER A 87 6.74 -14.03 -13.56
CA SER A 87 7.22 -12.87 -14.31
C SER A 87 7.95 -11.87 -13.38
N ASN A 88 8.87 -12.36 -12.56
CA ASN A 88 9.79 -11.54 -11.77
C ASN A 88 11.16 -11.50 -12.47
N ASP A 89 12.05 -10.63 -12.01
CA ASP A 89 13.37 -10.43 -12.63
C ASP A 89 14.20 -11.72 -12.71
N PHE A 90 14.03 -12.63 -11.74
CA PHE A 90 14.71 -13.93 -11.69
C PHE A 90 14.04 -15.06 -12.48
N ARG A 91 12.85 -14.84 -13.04
CA ARG A 91 12.01 -15.86 -13.67
C ARG A 91 11.91 -17.14 -12.83
N SER A 92 11.54 -17.00 -11.57
CA SER A 92 11.55 -18.11 -10.61
C SER A 92 10.59 -19.24 -11.04
N PRO A 93 11.04 -20.51 -11.14
CA PRO A 93 10.17 -21.62 -11.46
C PRO A 93 9.19 -21.87 -10.30
N ARG A 94 7.91 -22.12 -10.61
CA ARG A 94 6.95 -22.63 -9.61
C ARG A 94 6.93 -24.14 -9.69
N VAL A 95 7.37 -24.80 -8.64
CA VAL A 95 7.23 -26.24 -8.47
C VAL A 95 6.56 -26.47 -7.12
N THR A 96 5.41 -27.13 -7.12
CA THR A 96 4.72 -27.53 -5.89
C THR A 96 5.13 -28.96 -5.55
N LEU A 97 5.87 -29.15 -4.46
CA LEU A 97 6.23 -30.47 -3.97
C LEU A 97 5.00 -31.13 -3.36
N ILE A 98 4.61 -32.30 -3.88
CA ILE A 98 3.45 -33.08 -3.43
C ILE A 98 3.92 -34.20 -2.48
N LEU A 99 5.03 -34.87 -2.84
CA LEU A 99 5.66 -35.92 -2.04
C LEU A 99 7.18 -35.73 -2.05
N GLY A 100 7.81 -35.73 -0.88
CA GLY A 100 9.26 -35.60 -0.70
C GLY A 100 9.64 -34.47 0.27
N GLU A 101 10.92 -34.42 0.66
CA GLU A 101 11.43 -33.41 1.61
C GLU A 101 11.99 -32.15 0.93
N HIS A 102 12.48 -32.28 -0.32
CA HIS A 102 13.03 -31.18 -1.10
C HIS A 102 12.84 -31.38 -2.60
N SER A 103 12.92 -30.27 -3.37
CA SER A 103 12.75 -30.24 -4.83
C SER A 103 14.05 -30.33 -5.63
N ARG A 104 15.22 -30.30 -4.97
CA ARG A 104 16.53 -30.39 -5.65
C ARG A 104 16.74 -31.79 -6.24
N VAL A 105 17.18 -31.86 -7.50
CA VAL A 105 17.52 -33.10 -8.22
C VAL A 105 18.95 -33.02 -8.72
N LEU A 106 19.62 -34.18 -8.82
CA LEU A 106 20.91 -34.30 -9.49
C LEU A 106 20.68 -34.75 -10.94
N GLU A 107 21.04 -33.91 -11.89
CA GLU A 107 21.00 -34.24 -13.31
C GLU A 107 22.41 -34.42 -13.86
N ILE A 108 22.61 -35.45 -14.67
CA ILE A 108 23.89 -35.69 -15.34
C ILE A 108 23.69 -35.40 -16.83
N GLU A 109 24.28 -34.32 -17.32
CA GLU A 109 24.27 -33.94 -18.73
C GLU A 109 25.72 -33.93 -19.24
N ASN A 110 26.02 -34.73 -20.26
CA ASN A 110 27.37 -34.86 -20.81
C ASN A 110 28.45 -35.10 -19.73
N GLN A 111 28.19 -36.02 -18.79
CA GLN A 111 29.04 -36.32 -17.64
C GLN A 111 29.22 -35.18 -16.61
N ILE A 112 28.58 -34.02 -16.81
CA ILE A 112 28.54 -32.92 -15.85
C ILE A 112 27.36 -33.13 -14.92
N LYS A 113 27.64 -33.10 -13.62
CA LYS A 113 26.66 -33.22 -12.55
C LYS A 113 26.10 -31.84 -12.20
N LEU A 114 24.80 -31.64 -12.35
CA LEU A 114 24.09 -30.39 -12.06
C LEU A 114 23.01 -30.64 -11.01
N LYS A 115 23.18 -30.07 -9.83
CA LYS A 115 22.17 -30.03 -8.78
C LYS A 115 21.37 -28.75 -8.91
N CYS A 116 20.07 -28.86 -9.20
CA CYS A 116 19.15 -27.72 -9.34
C CYS A 116 17.70 -28.19 -9.55
N MET A 117 16.78 -27.25 -9.81
CA MET A 117 15.46 -27.49 -10.43
C MET A 117 15.54 -27.31 -11.97
N PHE A 118 16.34 -28.14 -12.64
CA PHE A 118 16.81 -27.95 -14.02
C PHE A 118 15.72 -27.64 -15.05
N SER A 119 16.04 -26.75 -16.00
CA SER A 119 15.22 -26.52 -17.21
C SER A 119 15.92 -27.11 -18.44
N LYS A 120 15.21 -27.97 -19.20
CA LYS A 120 15.72 -28.70 -20.39
C LYS A 120 16.16 -27.82 -21.57
N GLY A 121 16.11 -26.49 -21.45
CA GLY A 121 16.39 -25.59 -22.57
C GLY A 121 17.88 -25.55 -22.94
N ASN A 122 18.19 -25.48 -24.23
CA ASN A 122 19.52 -25.16 -24.80
C ASN A 122 20.61 -26.23 -24.67
N VAL A 123 20.24 -27.52 -24.54
CA VAL A 123 21.19 -28.65 -24.51
C VAL A 123 22.17 -28.60 -25.68
N SER A 124 21.68 -28.36 -26.91
CA SER A 124 22.52 -28.27 -28.11
C SER A 124 23.62 -27.21 -28.00
N GLU A 125 23.30 -26.06 -27.41
CA GLU A 125 24.27 -24.99 -27.22
C GLU A 125 25.26 -25.31 -26.11
N ARG A 126 24.84 -25.96 -25.03
CA ARG A 126 25.78 -26.43 -23.99
C ARG A 126 26.74 -27.48 -24.51
N MET A 127 26.27 -28.39 -25.38
CA MET A 127 27.14 -29.33 -26.09
C MET A 127 28.12 -28.61 -27.01
N ARG A 128 27.67 -27.57 -27.73
CA ARG A 128 28.57 -26.73 -28.54
C ARG A 128 29.64 -26.05 -27.69
N MET A 129 29.27 -25.45 -26.56
CA MET A 129 30.20 -24.86 -25.61
C MET A 129 31.20 -25.87 -25.05
N ALA A 130 30.77 -27.11 -24.77
CA ALA A 130 31.65 -28.20 -24.35
C ALA A 130 32.68 -28.59 -25.42
N SER A 131 32.36 -28.41 -26.71
CA SER A 131 33.23 -28.78 -27.83
C SER A 131 34.25 -27.70 -28.23
N LEU A 132 34.20 -26.52 -27.61
CA LEU A 132 35.19 -25.47 -27.87
C LEU A 132 36.57 -25.89 -27.36
N SER A 133 37.62 -25.36 -27.98
CA SER A 133 39.00 -25.52 -27.49
C SER A 133 39.40 -24.26 -26.71
N CYS A 134 39.33 -24.33 -25.38
CA CYS A 134 39.62 -23.22 -24.47
C CYS A 134 40.86 -23.48 -23.60
N ALA A 135 41.70 -24.47 -23.94
CA ALA A 135 42.93 -24.75 -23.20
C ALA A 135 43.81 -23.49 -23.08
N GLY A 136 44.15 -23.10 -21.85
CA GLY A 136 44.94 -21.89 -21.58
C GLY A 136 44.13 -20.58 -21.57
N GLU A 137 42.85 -20.60 -21.95
CA GLU A 137 42.02 -19.39 -21.99
C GLU A 137 41.44 -19.04 -20.61
N ILE A 138 41.40 -17.74 -20.31
CA ILE A 138 40.58 -17.18 -19.23
C ILE A 138 39.24 -16.76 -19.85
N VAL A 139 38.13 -17.26 -19.30
CA VAL A 139 36.78 -17.00 -19.82
C VAL A 139 35.96 -16.21 -18.80
N ALA A 140 35.18 -15.23 -19.25
CA ALA A 140 34.17 -14.57 -18.42
C ALA A 140 32.77 -15.04 -18.83
N ASP A 141 32.02 -15.60 -17.89
CA ASP A 141 30.61 -15.97 -18.06
C ASP A 141 29.75 -14.94 -17.33
N LEU A 142 29.12 -14.01 -18.07
CA LEU A 142 28.39 -12.89 -17.47
C LEU A 142 27.04 -13.30 -16.86
N PHE A 143 26.56 -14.50 -17.17
CA PHE A 143 25.26 -15.03 -16.74
C PHE A 143 25.39 -16.53 -16.43
N ALA A 144 26.18 -16.85 -15.40
CA ALA A 144 26.59 -18.22 -15.14
C ALA A 144 25.41 -19.14 -14.80
N GLY A 145 24.36 -18.62 -14.17
CA GLY A 145 23.27 -19.41 -13.63
C GLY A 145 23.80 -20.41 -12.61
N ILE A 146 23.39 -21.67 -12.76
CA ILE A 146 23.92 -22.80 -12.00
C ILE A 146 25.21 -23.40 -12.60
N GLY A 147 25.78 -22.73 -13.60
CA GLY A 147 26.97 -23.18 -14.35
C GLY A 147 26.67 -23.75 -15.73
N TYR A 148 25.60 -23.28 -16.40
CA TYR A 148 25.15 -23.84 -17.67
C TYR A 148 26.23 -23.84 -18.77
N PHE A 149 27.01 -22.76 -18.87
CA PHE A 149 28.15 -22.69 -19.80
C PHE A 149 29.49 -22.80 -19.07
N THR A 150 29.58 -22.24 -17.86
CA THR A 150 30.75 -22.34 -16.98
C THR A 150 31.26 -23.79 -16.85
N LEU A 151 30.41 -24.76 -16.53
CA LEU A 151 30.84 -26.14 -16.28
C LEU A 151 31.28 -26.86 -17.56
N PRO A 152 30.55 -26.81 -18.69
CA PRO A 152 31.05 -27.29 -19.97
C PRO A 152 32.42 -26.74 -20.36
N LEU A 153 32.64 -25.43 -20.14
CA LEU A 153 33.91 -24.78 -20.46
C LEU A 153 35.06 -25.29 -19.58
N LEU A 154 34.82 -25.51 -18.28
CA LEU A 154 35.82 -26.00 -17.34
C LEU A 154 36.13 -27.49 -17.51
N VAL A 155 35.09 -28.31 -17.67
CA VAL A 155 35.20 -29.78 -17.66
C VAL A 155 35.68 -30.29 -19.03
N HIS A 156 35.06 -29.82 -20.11
CA HIS A 156 35.26 -30.36 -21.47
C HIS A 156 36.13 -29.46 -22.33
N ALA A 157 35.83 -28.16 -22.41
CA ALA A 157 36.61 -27.23 -23.23
C ALA A 157 38.00 -26.90 -22.64
N LYS A 158 38.25 -27.34 -21.41
CA LYS A 158 39.51 -27.17 -20.66
C LYS A 158 39.94 -25.71 -20.48
N ALA A 159 38.99 -24.79 -20.30
CA ALA A 159 39.28 -23.41 -19.89
C ALA A 159 40.23 -23.40 -18.69
N ALA A 160 41.30 -22.59 -18.74
CA ALA A 160 42.26 -22.50 -17.65
C ALA A 160 41.61 -21.91 -16.40
N PHE A 161 40.78 -20.87 -16.58
CA PHE A 161 40.04 -20.24 -15.51
C PHE A 161 38.73 -19.63 -16.01
N VAL A 162 37.69 -19.62 -15.17
CA VAL A 162 36.41 -18.96 -15.47
C VAL A 162 36.04 -17.94 -14.40
N HIS A 163 35.74 -16.71 -14.82
CA HIS A 163 35.11 -15.68 -13.99
C HIS A 163 33.59 -15.71 -14.24
N ALA A 164 32.85 -16.22 -13.27
CA ALA A 164 31.40 -16.44 -13.39
C ALA A 164 30.64 -15.35 -12.63
N CYS A 165 29.81 -14.56 -13.31
CA CYS A 165 28.91 -13.60 -12.67
C CYS A 165 27.53 -14.22 -12.47
N GLU A 166 26.98 -14.13 -11.25
CA GLU A 166 25.62 -14.58 -10.95
C GLU A 166 24.96 -13.67 -9.91
N TRP A 167 23.74 -13.21 -10.22
CA TRP A 167 22.97 -12.34 -9.34
C TRP A 167 22.05 -13.17 -8.43
N ASN A 168 21.37 -14.20 -8.95
CA ASN A 168 20.36 -14.94 -8.20
C ASN A 168 21.02 -15.78 -7.08
N PRO A 169 20.73 -15.51 -5.80
CA PRO A 169 21.36 -16.20 -4.68
C PRO A 169 21.10 -17.72 -4.69
N ASN A 170 19.93 -18.18 -5.15
CA ASN A 170 19.66 -19.62 -5.25
C ASN A 170 20.50 -20.29 -6.33
N ALA A 171 20.72 -19.60 -7.47
CA ALA A 171 21.55 -20.12 -8.54
C ALA A 171 23.04 -20.09 -8.15
N LEU A 172 23.46 -19.10 -7.36
CA LEU A 172 24.78 -19.02 -6.76
C LEU A 172 25.08 -20.23 -5.86
N ASP A 173 24.15 -20.62 -5.00
CA ASP A 173 24.30 -21.79 -4.12
C ASP A 173 24.46 -23.07 -4.95
N ASP A 174 23.59 -23.26 -5.93
CA ASP A 174 23.64 -24.41 -6.85
C ASP A 174 24.93 -24.40 -7.70
N LEU A 175 25.39 -23.24 -8.18
CA LEU A 175 26.65 -23.11 -8.93
C LEU A 175 27.85 -23.49 -8.07
N ASN A 176 27.93 -23.00 -6.83
CA ASN A 176 28.98 -23.36 -5.89
C ASN A 176 29.01 -24.87 -5.65
N GLU A 177 27.85 -25.49 -5.46
CA GLU A 177 27.78 -26.94 -5.27
C GLU A 177 28.17 -27.69 -6.54
N ASN A 178 27.73 -27.24 -7.71
CA ASN A 178 28.05 -27.88 -8.98
C ASN A 178 29.53 -27.81 -9.31
N LEU A 179 30.21 -26.69 -9.04
CA LEU A 179 31.67 -26.60 -9.19
C LEU A 179 32.39 -27.63 -8.31
N LYS A 180 31.92 -27.83 -7.07
CA LYS A 180 32.51 -28.80 -6.13
C LYS A 180 32.29 -30.24 -6.60
N ILE A 181 31.04 -30.60 -6.94
CA ILE A 181 30.68 -31.95 -7.37
C ILE A 181 31.41 -32.35 -8.65
N ASN A 182 31.71 -31.39 -9.54
CA ASN A 182 32.49 -31.64 -10.76
C ASN A 182 34.00 -31.46 -10.58
N SER A 183 34.49 -31.17 -9.36
CA SER A 183 35.92 -31.02 -9.05
C SER A 183 36.62 -29.95 -9.89
N VAL A 184 35.99 -28.78 -10.05
CA VAL A 184 36.54 -27.64 -10.82
C VAL A 184 36.44 -26.30 -10.08
N SER A 185 36.16 -26.32 -8.78
CA SER A 185 36.04 -25.11 -7.95
C SER A 185 37.30 -24.25 -7.90
N ASP A 186 38.47 -24.86 -8.00
CA ASP A 186 39.78 -24.20 -7.99
C ASP A 186 40.04 -23.35 -9.25
N ARG A 187 39.35 -23.64 -10.35
CA ARG A 187 39.49 -22.95 -11.64
C ARG A 187 38.34 -21.98 -11.95
N CYS A 188 37.51 -21.65 -10.96
CA CYS A 188 36.38 -20.76 -11.14
C CYS A 188 36.26 -19.77 -9.98
N LYS A 189 36.14 -18.47 -10.28
CA LYS A 189 35.77 -17.46 -9.28
C LYS A 189 34.39 -16.93 -9.58
N ILE A 190 33.50 -17.00 -8.59
CA ILE A 190 32.15 -16.48 -8.70
C ILE A 190 32.08 -15.05 -8.16
N TYR A 191 31.41 -14.19 -8.91
CA TYR A 191 31.13 -12.80 -8.57
C TYR A 191 29.64 -12.65 -8.33
N PHE A 192 29.26 -12.51 -7.06
CA PHE A 192 27.87 -12.34 -6.66
C PHE A 192 27.40 -10.89 -6.92
N GLY A 193 26.37 -10.75 -7.77
CA GLY A 193 25.74 -9.47 -8.10
C GLY A 193 25.61 -9.21 -9.60
N ASP A 194 25.28 -7.97 -9.97
CA ASP A 194 25.17 -7.56 -11.36
C ASP A 194 26.55 -7.57 -12.05
N CYS A 195 26.64 -8.24 -13.20
CA CYS A 195 27.89 -8.34 -13.94
C CYS A 195 28.45 -6.97 -14.36
N ARG A 196 27.60 -5.94 -14.53
CA ARG A 196 28.02 -4.58 -14.91
C ARG A 196 28.87 -3.90 -13.84
N GLU A 197 28.67 -4.28 -12.58
CA GLU A 197 29.40 -3.76 -11.43
C GLU A 197 30.50 -4.71 -10.97
N LYS A 198 30.27 -6.03 -11.06
CA LYS A 198 31.12 -7.05 -10.44
C LYS A 198 32.10 -7.72 -11.39
N CYS A 199 31.84 -7.72 -12.70
CA CYS A 199 32.75 -8.36 -13.66
C CYS A 199 34.07 -7.57 -13.72
N PRO A 200 35.23 -8.22 -13.54
CA PRO A 200 36.50 -7.52 -13.65
C PRO A 200 36.86 -7.22 -15.11
N ASN A 201 37.71 -6.21 -15.31
CA ASN A 201 38.05 -5.67 -16.62
C ASN A 201 39.31 -6.34 -17.20
N LEU A 202 39.48 -6.30 -18.52
CA LEU A 202 40.73 -6.60 -19.25
C LEU A 202 41.37 -7.98 -19.01
N LEU A 203 40.59 -8.99 -18.63
CA LEU A 203 41.11 -10.29 -18.18
C LEU A 203 40.75 -11.47 -19.07
N ALA A 204 39.70 -11.35 -19.89
CA ALA A 204 39.11 -12.49 -20.56
C ALA A 204 39.61 -12.62 -22.00
N ASN A 205 40.02 -13.83 -22.38
CA ASN A 205 40.22 -14.22 -23.77
C ASN A 205 38.87 -14.47 -24.48
N ARG A 206 37.85 -14.81 -23.71
CA ARG A 206 36.51 -15.15 -24.21
C ARG A 206 35.43 -14.67 -23.25
N VAL A 207 34.33 -14.13 -23.76
CA VAL A 207 33.20 -13.68 -22.93
C VAL A 207 31.89 -14.29 -23.42
N ILE A 208 31.11 -14.85 -22.50
CA ILE A 208 29.82 -15.47 -22.78
C ILE A 208 28.69 -14.55 -22.29
N LEU A 209 27.76 -14.21 -23.19
CA LEU A 209 26.58 -13.40 -22.89
C LEU A 209 25.31 -14.24 -23.00
N GLY A 210 25.12 -15.15 -22.05
CA GLY A 210 24.06 -16.15 -22.04
C GLY A 210 22.65 -15.70 -21.66
N ILE A 211 22.25 -14.43 -21.93
CA ILE A 211 20.95 -13.87 -21.50
C ILE A 211 19.97 -13.65 -22.65
N LEU A 212 18.67 -13.84 -22.37
CA LEU A 212 17.56 -13.65 -23.32
C LEU A 212 16.45 -12.77 -22.69
N PRO A 213 15.70 -11.97 -23.48
CA PRO A 213 15.62 -12.00 -24.94
C PRO A 213 16.75 -11.26 -25.67
N SER A 214 17.52 -10.40 -25.00
CA SER A 214 18.65 -9.69 -25.59
C SER A 214 19.75 -9.46 -24.56
N SER A 215 20.99 -9.53 -25.02
CA SER A 215 22.20 -9.23 -24.24
C SER A 215 22.75 -7.82 -24.47
N MET A 216 22.06 -7.00 -25.26
CA MET A 216 22.54 -5.68 -25.72
C MET A 216 22.99 -4.74 -24.60
N ASN A 217 22.26 -4.73 -23.48
CA ASN A 217 22.57 -3.88 -22.32
C ASN A 217 23.89 -4.23 -21.62
N TYR A 218 24.52 -5.35 -21.99
CA TYR A 218 25.73 -5.89 -21.37
C TYR A 218 26.92 -5.94 -22.33
N TRP A 219 26.74 -5.49 -23.59
CA TRP A 219 27.80 -5.47 -24.59
C TRP A 219 28.99 -4.60 -24.15
N TYR A 220 28.73 -3.46 -23.53
CA TYR A 220 29.77 -2.60 -22.96
C TYR A 220 30.61 -3.34 -21.91
N THR A 221 29.94 -4.00 -20.95
CA THR A 221 30.60 -4.82 -19.91
C THR A 221 31.41 -5.96 -20.51
N ALA A 222 30.87 -6.65 -21.51
CA ALA A 222 31.60 -7.73 -22.18
C ALA A 222 32.87 -7.24 -22.89
N CYS A 223 32.78 -6.13 -23.62
CA CYS A 223 33.94 -5.51 -24.28
C CYS A 223 34.97 -5.00 -23.26
N LYS A 224 34.53 -4.54 -22.09
CA LYS A 224 35.39 -4.10 -20.98
C LYS A 224 36.11 -5.27 -20.29
N ALA A 225 35.46 -6.42 -20.20
CA ALA A 225 36.05 -7.65 -19.64
C ALA A 225 37.10 -8.28 -20.58
N LEU A 226 36.97 -8.06 -21.90
CA LEU A 226 37.88 -8.59 -22.91
C LEU A 226 39.29 -7.99 -22.79
N LYS A 227 40.33 -8.82 -22.98
CA LYS A 227 41.73 -8.35 -23.02
C LYS A 227 41.96 -7.35 -24.18
N PRO A 228 42.90 -6.39 -24.03
CA PRO A 228 43.28 -5.46 -25.11
C PRO A 228 43.84 -6.16 -26.36
N CYS A 229 44.43 -7.35 -26.20
CA CYS A 229 44.88 -8.16 -27.33
C CYS A 229 43.72 -8.76 -28.15
N GLY A 230 42.47 -8.51 -27.75
CA GLY A 230 41.29 -9.10 -28.35
C GLY A 230 40.91 -10.46 -27.78
N GLY A 231 39.95 -11.10 -28.42
CA GLY A 231 39.36 -12.36 -27.97
C GLY A 231 38.04 -12.68 -28.67
N ILE A 232 37.21 -13.53 -28.07
CA ILE A 232 35.94 -14.00 -28.66
C ILE A 232 34.74 -13.65 -27.77
N LEU A 233 33.69 -13.09 -28.37
CA LEU A 233 32.40 -12.84 -27.71
C LEU A 233 31.34 -13.82 -28.23
N HIS A 234 30.61 -14.46 -27.32
CA HIS A 234 29.47 -15.31 -27.65
C HIS A 234 28.17 -14.60 -27.26
N ILE A 235 27.48 -14.00 -28.24
CA ILE A 235 26.36 -13.08 -28.03
C ILE A 235 25.03 -13.79 -28.26
N HIS A 236 24.24 -13.98 -27.20
CA HIS A 236 22.91 -14.58 -27.30
C HIS A 236 21.84 -13.51 -27.52
N GLY A 237 20.84 -13.81 -28.36
CA GLY A 237 19.71 -12.93 -28.60
C GLY A 237 18.53 -13.63 -29.28
N ASN A 238 17.32 -13.12 -29.05
CA ASN A 238 16.12 -13.50 -29.77
C ASN A 238 15.99 -12.63 -31.03
N VAL A 239 15.89 -13.28 -32.18
CA VAL A 239 15.72 -12.63 -33.48
C VAL A 239 14.35 -12.95 -34.05
N THR A 240 13.60 -11.90 -34.35
CA THR A 240 12.28 -12.02 -34.99
C THR A 240 12.44 -12.16 -36.49
N ARG A 241 11.80 -13.19 -37.04
CA ARG A 241 11.74 -13.46 -38.47
C ARG A 241 10.76 -12.52 -39.16
N CYS A 242 11.16 -11.97 -40.31
CA CYS A 242 10.26 -11.22 -41.18
C CYS A 242 9.13 -12.13 -41.71
N ALA A 243 7.91 -11.58 -41.82
CA ALA A 243 6.70 -12.34 -42.12
C ALA A 243 6.59 -12.81 -43.59
N ASN A 244 7.24 -12.14 -44.54
CA ASN A 244 7.03 -12.34 -45.97
C ASN A 244 8.08 -13.28 -46.59
N ARG A 245 7.80 -14.59 -46.59
CA ARG A 245 8.60 -15.57 -47.37
C ARG A 245 8.10 -15.79 -48.80
N LEU A 246 6.92 -15.27 -49.15
CA LEU A 246 6.25 -15.56 -50.43
C LEU A 246 6.70 -14.68 -51.61
N GLU A 247 7.43 -13.57 -51.38
CA GLU A 247 7.82 -12.65 -52.47
C GLU A 247 9.32 -12.34 -52.59
N ARG A 248 10.21 -13.05 -51.86
CA ARG A 248 11.67 -12.73 -51.86
C ARG A 248 11.98 -11.23 -51.64
N LYS A 249 11.16 -10.52 -50.87
CA LYS A 249 11.39 -9.12 -50.47
C LYS A 249 11.44 -9.04 -48.95
N CYS A 250 12.56 -9.44 -48.36
CA CYS A 250 12.82 -9.05 -46.97
C CYS A 250 13.36 -7.61 -46.97
N PRO A 251 12.86 -6.68 -46.14
CA PRO A 251 13.49 -5.36 -45.94
C PRO A 251 14.96 -5.46 -45.49
N CYS A 252 15.39 -6.63 -45.03
CA CYS A 252 16.76 -6.93 -44.64
C CYS A 252 17.71 -7.26 -45.82
N GLN A 253 17.21 -7.41 -47.06
CA GLN A 253 18.04 -7.70 -48.24
C GLN A 253 18.78 -6.49 -48.80
N SER A 254 18.30 -5.27 -48.53
CA SER A 254 18.89 -4.04 -49.06
C SER A 254 20.07 -3.51 -48.25
N ALA A 255 20.28 -3.98 -47.01
CA ALA A 255 21.32 -3.45 -46.12
C ALA A 255 22.65 -4.22 -46.17
N GLY A 256 22.65 -5.48 -46.63
CA GLY A 256 23.80 -6.38 -46.52
C GLY A 256 24.88 -6.22 -47.60
N ARG A 257 24.71 -5.32 -48.58
CA ARG A 257 25.68 -5.15 -49.69
C ARG A 257 26.56 -3.89 -49.62
N ASP A 258 26.26 -2.96 -48.71
CA ASP A 258 26.97 -1.67 -48.62
C ASP A 258 27.86 -1.53 -47.36
N LEU A 259 28.08 -2.59 -46.58
CA LEU A 259 28.91 -2.56 -45.37
C LEU A 259 30.37 -2.95 -45.67
N ASN A 260 31.22 -1.92 -45.83
CA ASN A 260 32.69 -1.84 -45.70
C ASN A 260 33.53 -3.11 -45.93
N GLU A 261 34.52 -2.97 -46.83
CA GLU A 261 35.60 -3.92 -47.18
C GLU A 261 36.50 -4.41 -46.00
N CYS A 262 36.26 -3.99 -44.75
CA CYS A 262 37.05 -4.38 -43.58
C CYS A 262 36.51 -5.62 -42.82
N ILE A 263 35.36 -6.20 -43.19
CA ILE A 263 34.84 -7.41 -42.54
C ILE A 263 35.28 -8.65 -43.33
N THR A 264 36.45 -9.20 -42.99
CA THR A 264 37.00 -10.38 -43.68
C THR A 264 36.18 -11.64 -43.34
N PHE A 265 35.48 -12.19 -44.33
CA PHE A 265 34.74 -13.45 -44.21
C PHE A 265 35.72 -14.63 -44.24
N HIS A 266 35.87 -15.37 -43.13
CA HIS A 266 36.48 -16.69 -43.22
C HIS A 266 35.43 -17.73 -43.60
N ILE A 267 35.65 -18.31 -44.77
CA ILE A 267 34.86 -19.37 -45.39
C ILE A 267 34.90 -20.61 -44.48
N CYS A 268 33.95 -20.72 -43.55
CA CYS A 268 33.70 -21.97 -42.82
C CYS A 268 32.19 -22.23 -42.62
N LEU A 269 31.36 -21.79 -43.58
CA LEU A 269 29.94 -22.13 -43.66
C LEU A 269 29.56 -22.62 -45.06
N GLN A 270 30.44 -23.40 -45.69
CA GLN A 270 30.16 -24.00 -47.00
C GLN A 270 29.14 -25.16 -46.97
N GLU A 271 28.55 -25.51 -45.82
CA GLU A 271 27.63 -26.67 -45.75
C GLU A 271 26.18 -26.37 -45.35
N SER A 272 25.73 -25.11 -45.38
CA SER A 272 24.29 -24.86 -45.30
C SER A 272 23.84 -23.71 -46.18
N SER A 273 23.39 -24.09 -47.38
CA SER A 273 22.49 -23.29 -48.18
C SER A 273 21.32 -22.78 -47.32
N ILE A 274 21.17 -21.44 -47.30
CA ILE A 274 20.05 -20.65 -46.73
C ILE A 274 20.14 -20.35 -45.21
N LEU A 275 21.13 -19.56 -44.79
CA LEU A 275 20.95 -18.68 -43.62
C LEU A 275 20.00 -17.54 -44.00
N LEU A 276 19.07 -17.21 -43.11
CA LEU A 276 18.02 -16.22 -43.40
C LEU A 276 18.56 -14.80 -43.20
N ASP A 277 18.25 -13.90 -44.14
CA ASP A 277 18.75 -12.51 -44.19
C ASP A 277 18.63 -11.74 -42.85
N CYS A 278 17.60 -12.01 -42.03
CA CYS A 278 17.44 -11.37 -40.72
C CYS A 278 18.45 -11.84 -39.65
N PHE A 279 18.94 -13.09 -39.73
CA PHE A 279 19.95 -13.61 -38.82
C PHE A 279 21.32 -13.01 -39.13
N THR A 280 21.64 -12.97 -40.41
CA THR A 280 22.84 -12.33 -40.96
C THR A 280 22.87 -10.83 -40.61
N LYS A 281 21.75 -10.13 -40.83
CA LYS A 281 21.61 -8.72 -40.43
C LYS A 281 21.87 -8.51 -38.94
N PHE A 282 21.23 -9.32 -38.07
CA PHE A 282 21.46 -9.22 -36.63
C PHE A 282 22.94 -9.41 -36.26
N ALA A 283 23.62 -10.38 -36.88
CA ALA A 283 25.05 -10.62 -36.63
C ALA A 283 25.92 -9.43 -37.04
N TYR A 284 25.68 -8.83 -38.22
CA TYR A 284 26.44 -7.67 -38.69
C TYR A 284 26.15 -6.39 -37.89
N ASP A 285 24.87 -6.11 -37.59
CA ASP A 285 24.49 -4.97 -36.75
C ASP A 285 25.14 -5.09 -35.36
N THR A 286 25.20 -6.32 -34.83
CA THR A 286 25.90 -6.62 -33.57
C THR A 286 27.41 -6.39 -33.70
N ALA A 287 28.06 -6.95 -34.72
CA ALA A 287 29.50 -6.78 -34.95
C ALA A 287 29.91 -5.30 -35.09
N ALA A 288 29.18 -4.53 -35.91
CA ALA A 288 29.42 -3.11 -36.11
C ALA A 288 29.21 -2.28 -34.84
N THR A 289 28.28 -2.69 -33.97
CA THR A 289 28.08 -2.03 -32.67
C THR A 289 29.20 -2.38 -31.69
N ILE A 290 29.62 -3.65 -31.65
CA ILE A 290 30.73 -4.12 -30.81
C ILE A 290 32.04 -3.41 -31.20
N GLU A 291 32.31 -3.22 -32.48
CA GLU A 291 33.46 -2.46 -32.97
C GLU A 291 33.50 -1.03 -32.38
N LYS A 292 32.38 -0.31 -32.44
CA LYS A 292 32.26 1.05 -31.88
C LYS A 292 32.44 1.06 -30.36
N ILE A 293 31.90 0.06 -29.67
CA ILE A 293 32.06 -0.08 -28.22
C ILE A 293 33.52 -0.36 -27.85
N LEU A 294 34.19 -1.26 -28.57
CA LEU A 294 35.61 -1.58 -28.35
C LEU A 294 36.49 -0.35 -28.56
N PHE A 295 36.22 0.44 -29.61
CA PHE A 295 36.91 1.71 -29.83
C PHE A 295 36.69 2.68 -28.65
N THR A 296 35.46 2.77 -28.15
CA THR A 296 35.14 3.65 -27.01
C THR A 296 35.86 3.22 -25.73
N ILE A 297 36.01 1.92 -25.49
CA ILE A 297 36.59 1.38 -24.25
C ILE A 297 38.12 1.38 -24.30
N HIS A 298 38.69 0.80 -25.36
CA HIS A 298 40.13 0.57 -25.46
C HIS A 298 40.87 1.69 -26.18
N GLN A 299 40.14 2.64 -26.80
CA GLN A 299 40.72 3.70 -27.64
C GLN A 299 41.60 3.16 -28.78
N MET A 300 41.30 1.94 -29.24
CA MET A 300 41.98 1.27 -30.35
C MET A 300 40.95 0.79 -31.38
N PHE A 301 41.33 0.76 -32.66
CA PHE A 301 40.52 0.14 -33.67
C PHE A 301 40.60 -1.38 -33.55
N TYR A 302 39.45 -2.04 -33.59
CA TYR A 302 39.36 -3.50 -33.62
C TYR A 302 38.76 -3.93 -34.94
N MET A 303 39.33 -4.98 -35.52
CA MET A 303 38.64 -5.77 -36.53
C MET A 303 37.73 -6.76 -35.80
N VAL A 304 36.42 -6.61 -35.98
CA VAL A 304 35.40 -7.49 -35.41
C VAL A 304 34.83 -8.40 -36.50
N ILE A 305 35.14 -9.68 -36.42
CA ILE A 305 34.78 -10.69 -37.43
C ILE A 305 33.68 -11.58 -36.86
N VAL A 306 32.58 -11.74 -37.61
CA VAL A 306 31.59 -12.78 -37.34
C VAL A 306 32.18 -14.13 -37.73
N ILE A 307 32.53 -14.96 -36.75
CA ILE A 307 33.13 -16.28 -36.99
C ILE A 307 32.08 -17.41 -36.95
N GLY A 308 30.89 -17.15 -36.39
CA GLY A 308 29.82 -18.14 -36.33
C GLY A 308 28.45 -17.54 -36.05
N ILE A 309 27.41 -18.12 -36.65
CA ILE A 309 26.00 -17.81 -36.36
C ILE A 309 25.29 -19.14 -36.10
N THR A 310 24.93 -19.39 -34.84
CA THR A 310 24.28 -20.63 -34.41
C THR A 310 22.83 -20.38 -34.04
N LYS A 311 21.89 -21.05 -34.70
CA LYS A 311 20.48 -21.07 -34.30
C LYS A 311 20.25 -22.18 -33.29
N VAL A 312 20.08 -21.81 -32.02
CA VAL A 312 19.88 -22.77 -30.91
C VAL A 312 18.52 -23.45 -31.02
N LYS A 313 17.42 -22.67 -31.06
CA LYS A 313 16.05 -23.18 -31.15
C LYS A 313 15.04 -22.12 -31.58
N TRP A 314 13.82 -22.56 -31.88
CA TRP A 314 12.66 -21.68 -32.09
C TRP A 314 11.87 -21.52 -30.78
N TYR A 315 11.51 -20.29 -30.41
CA TYR A 315 10.56 -19.99 -29.31
C TYR A 315 9.12 -19.83 -29.79
N GLY A 316 8.93 -19.69 -31.10
CA GLY A 316 7.64 -19.58 -31.75
C GLY A 316 7.80 -19.51 -33.26
N PRO A 317 6.72 -19.40 -34.04
CA PRO A 317 6.76 -19.45 -35.50
C PRO A 317 7.63 -18.35 -36.14
N ARG A 318 7.92 -17.27 -35.40
CA ARG A 318 8.68 -16.13 -35.86
C ARG A 318 9.82 -15.70 -34.94
N ILE A 319 10.14 -16.41 -33.86
CA ILE A 319 11.21 -15.97 -32.94
C ILE A 319 12.21 -17.10 -32.78
N ALA A 320 13.46 -16.84 -33.15
CA ALA A 320 14.58 -17.77 -32.99
C ALA A 320 15.55 -17.25 -31.92
N HIS A 321 16.11 -18.17 -31.13
CA HIS A 321 17.29 -17.90 -30.32
C HIS A 321 18.53 -18.12 -31.17
N LEU A 322 19.32 -17.07 -31.35
CA LEU A 322 20.62 -17.11 -32.01
C LEU A 322 21.76 -16.88 -31.02
N VAL A 323 22.92 -17.43 -31.37
CA VAL A 323 24.21 -17.09 -30.80
C VAL A 323 25.11 -16.63 -31.93
N VAL A 324 25.68 -15.43 -31.78
CA VAL A 324 26.65 -14.87 -32.72
C VAL A 324 28.01 -14.91 -32.05
N ASP A 325 28.96 -15.60 -32.68
CA ASP A 325 30.33 -15.70 -32.22
C ASP A 325 31.15 -14.63 -32.96
N LEU A 326 31.72 -13.68 -32.22
CA LEU A 326 32.52 -12.58 -32.76
C LEU A 326 33.96 -12.73 -32.33
N GLN A 327 34.90 -12.72 -33.28
CA GLN A 327 36.31 -12.57 -32.99
C GLN A 327 36.71 -11.10 -33.11
N CYS A 328 37.19 -10.54 -32.00
CA CYS A 328 37.69 -9.18 -31.93
C CYS A 328 39.21 -9.24 -31.92
N LYS A 329 39.86 -8.59 -32.89
CA LYS A 329 41.32 -8.45 -32.94
C LYS A 329 41.67 -6.97 -33.00
N PRO A 330 42.61 -6.46 -32.20
CA PRO A 330 43.10 -5.11 -32.38
C PRO A 330 43.67 -5.01 -33.79
N LYS A 331 43.28 -3.96 -34.52
CA LYS A 331 43.87 -3.63 -35.80
C LYS A 331 45.26 -3.07 -35.49
N MET A 332 46.28 -3.92 -35.58
CA MET A 332 47.66 -3.45 -35.64
C MET A 332 47.72 -2.43 -36.76
N ASP A 333 48.09 -1.21 -36.40
CA ASP A 333 47.90 -0.09 -37.30
C ASP A 333 48.78 -0.27 -38.54
N SER A 334 48.21 -0.06 -39.72
CA SER A 334 48.94 -0.02 -41.00
C SER A 334 50.07 1.01 -40.98
N THR A 335 50.05 1.92 -40.01
CA THR A 335 51.05 2.94 -39.72
C THR A 335 52.35 2.34 -39.19
N THR A 336 52.35 1.22 -38.45
CA THR A 336 53.59 0.60 -37.95
C THR A 336 54.33 -0.17 -39.06
N GLU A 337 53.60 -0.90 -39.92
CA GLU A 337 54.16 -1.48 -41.15
C GLU A 337 54.61 -0.40 -42.14
N ARG A 338 53.83 0.68 -42.33
CA ARG A 338 54.25 1.83 -43.14
C ARG A 338 55.45 2.56 -42.56
N ARG A 339 55.60 2.65 -41.23
CA ARG A 339 56.75 3.30 -40.59
C ARG A 339 58.02 2.48 -40.79
N LEU A 340 57.96 1.17 -40.58
CA LEU A 340 59.08 0.25 -40.87
C LEU A 340 59.44 0.25 -42.36
N SER A 341 58.44 0.27 -43.24
CA SER A 341 58.63 0.39 -44.69
C SER A 341 59.18 1.76 -45.12
N ALA A 342 58.76 2.86 -44.46
CA ALA A 342 59.25 4.21 -44.74
C ALA A 342 60.67 4.42 -44.19
N GLU A 343 61.01 3.83 -43.04
CA GLU A 343 62.37 3.79 -42.50
C GLU A 343 63.31 3.04 -43.46
N GLN A 344 62.87 1.89 -44.01
CA GLN A 344 63.62 1.17 -45.04
C GLN A 344 63.75 1.97 -46.35
N ASN A 345 62.66 2.58 -46.82
CA ASN A 345 62.68 3.41 -48.03
C ASN A 345 63.60 4.64 -47.87
N LEU A 346 63.63 5.28 -46.69
CA LEU A 346 64.55 6.38 -46.40
C LEU A 346 66.02 5.93 -46.53
N LEU A 347 66.36 4.76 -45.98
CA LEU A 347 67.71 4.19 -46.06
C LEU A 347 68.10 3.85 -47.51
N GLU A 348 67.18 3.26 -48.28
CA GLU A 348 67.40 2.96 -49.71
C GLU A 348 67.60 4.22 -50.56
N ILE A 349 66.82 5.27 -50.32
CA ILE A 349 66.97 6.57 -51.00
C ILE A 349 68.32 7.21 -50.65
N LEU A 350 68.71 7.15 -49.37
CA LEU A 350 70.01 7.68 -48.92
C LEU A 350 71.16 6.93 -49.59
N ASP A 351 71.12 5.61 -49.60
CA ASP A 351 72.16 4.76 -50.18
C ASP A 351 72.30 4.99 -51.70
N SER A 352 71.18 5.01 -52.42
CA SER A 352 71.14 5.29 -53.87
C SER A 352 71.70 6.67 -54.23
N ASN A 353 71.35 7.71 -53.46
CA ASN A 353 71.84 9.06 -53.68
C ASN A 353 73.33 9.21 -53.33
N LEU A 354 73.80 8.54 -52.27
CA LEU A 354 75.22 8.52 -51.91
C LEU A 354 76.05 7.80 -52.98
N GLN A 355 75.57 6.67 -53.51
CA GLN A 355 76.21 5.96 -54.61
C GLN A 355 76.29 6.81 -55.88
N THR A 356 75.24 7.59 -56.17
CA THR A 356 75.21 8.52 -57.30
C THR A 356 76.22 9.66 -57.12
N LEU A 357 76.31 10.24 -55.93
CA LEU A 357 77.32 11.26 -55.61
C LEU A 357 78.74 10.72 -55.77
N GLN A 358 78.98 9.49 -55.31
CA GLN A 358 80.29 8.85 -55.44
C GLN A 358 80.66 8.61 -56.91
N ASN A 359 79.71 8.21 -57.76
CA ASN A 359 79.93 8.07 -59.19
C ASN A 359 80.29 9.41 -59.85
N ILE A 360 79.58 10.50 -59.51
CA ILE A 360 79.89 11.86 -60.01
C ILE A 360 81.29 12.30 -59.59
N TRP A 361 81.68 12.05 -58.34
CA TRP A 361 83.03 12.40 -57.86
C TRP A 361 84.13 11.61 -58.57
N ASN A 362 83.87 10.33 -58.86
CA ASN A 362 84.79 9.48 -59.62
C ASN A 362 84.94 9.97 -61.07
N GLU A 363 83.84 10.37 -61.73
CA GLU A 363 83.89 10.94 -63.08
C GLU A 363 84.61 12.30 -63.13
N MET A 364 84.47 13.11 -62.08
CA MET A 364 85.16 14.38 -61.94
C MET A 364 86.64 14.24 -61.55
N GLY A 365 87.09 13.07 -61.10
CA GLY A 365 88.46 12.84 -60.63
C GLY A 365 88.81 13.54 -59.31
N LEU A 366 87.83 13.71 -58.40
CA LEU A 366 88.06 14.40 -57.13
C LEU A 366 88.99 13.61 -56.19
N PRO A 367 89.91 14.27 -55.47
CA PRO A 367 90.72 13.62 -54.45
C PRO A 367 89.88 13.12 -53.27
N GLU A 368 90.28 11.99 -52.70
CA GLU A 368 89.50 11.30 -51.65
C GLU A 368 89.33 12.12 -50.35
N TYR A 369 90.24 13.05 -50.06
CA TYR A 369 90.11 13.94 -48.91
C TYR A 369 88.95 14.94 -49.06
N GLU A 370 88.68 15.46 -50.27
CA GLU A 370 87.56 16.38 -50.52
C GLU A 370 86.22 15.66 -50.51
N CYS A 371 86.17 14.45 -51.08
CA CYS A 371 84.99 13.59 -51.03
C CYS A 371 84.60 13.28 -49.58
N LYS A 372 85.60 12.98 -48.73
CA LYS A 372 85.40 12.74 -47.30
C LYS A 372 84.87 13.98 -46.57
N GLU A 373 85.41 15.16 -46.84
CA GLU A 373 84.95 16.41 -46.21
C GLU A 373 83.51 16.76 -46.62
N ARG A 374 83.17 16.60 -47.91
CA ARG A 374 81.80 16.82 -48.41
C ARG A 374 80.82 15.84 -47.77
N LEU A 375 81.17 14.56 -47.67
CA LEU A 375 80.34 13.55 -47.01
C LEU A 375 80.15 13.84 -45.52
N GLN A 376 81.20 14.27 -44.82
CA GLN A 376 81.12 14.66 -43.41
C GLN A 376 80.17 15.83 -43.18
N ASN A 377 80.14 16.82 -44.09
CA ASN A 377 79.18 17.92 -44.03
C ASN A 377 77.74 17.45 -44.24
N THR A 378 77.49 16.51 -45.17
CA THR A 378 76.17 15.90 -45.37
C THR A 378 75.71 15.13 -44.12
N VAL A 379 76.59 14.30 -43.53
CA VAL A 379 76.31 13.57 -42.29
C VAL A 379 75.96 14.54 -41.15
N LYS A 380 76.70 15.65 -41.03
CA LYS A 380 76.42 16.68 -40.03
C LYS A 380 75.03 17.31 -40.21
N GLN A 381 74.62 17.60 -41.44
CA GLN A 381 73.29 18.15 -41.71
C GLN A 381 72.16 17.17 -41.35
N ILE A 382 72.31 15.89 -41.71
CA ILE A 382 71.35 14.84 -41.36
C ILE A 382 71.25 14.68 -39.85
N ASN A 383 72.39 14.64 -39.14
CA ASN A 383 72.41 14.53 -37.68
C ASN A 383 71.73 15.72 -36.98
N ASN A 384 71.94 16.94 -37.48
CA ASN A 384 71.27 18.12 -36.93
C ASN A 384 69.75 18.01 -37.09
N LEU A 385 69.25 17.65 -38.29
CA LEU A 385 67.83 17.49 -38.55
C LEU A 385 67.19 16.41 -37.65
N LEU A 386 67.85 15.25 -37.52
CA LEU A 386 67.37 14.19 -36.63
C LEU A 386 67.37 14.62 -35.16
N SER A 387 68.37 15.39 -34.73
CA SER A 387 68.43 15.92 -33.37
C SER A 387 67.29 16.90 -33.09
N ASP A 388 66.96 17.77 -34.05
CA ASP A 388 65.83 18.70 -33.94
C ASP A 388 64.49 17.95 -33.84
N MET A 389 64.30 16.90 -34.66
CA MET A 389 63.10 16.05 -34.61
C MET A 389 62.98 15.28 -33.28
N ILE A 390 64.09 14.73 -32.77
CA ILE A 390 64.12 14.03 -31.48
C ILE A 390 63.76 15.00 -30.36
N ALA A 391 64.35 16.20 -30.34
CA ALA A 391 64.07 17.21 -29.33
C ALA A 391 62.59 17.65 -29.32
N GLU A 392 61.95 17.72 -30.50
CA GLU A 392 60.52 18.01 -30.61
C GLU A 392 59.66 16.90 -29.98
N GLU A 393 59.96 15.63 -30.28
CA GLU A 393 59.23 14.47 -29.72
C GLU A 393 59.46 14.31 -28.20
N GLU A 394 60.68 14.53 -27.73
CA GLU A 394 60.98 14.60 -26.29
C GLU A 394 60.16 15.73 -25.63
N GLY A 395 60.03 16.88 -26.29
CA GLY A 395 59.17 17.98 -25.85
C GLY A 395 57.70 17.60 -25.72
N PHE A 396 57.15 16.80 -26.65
CA PHE A 396 55.78 16.29 -26.56
C PHE A 396 55.59 15.30 -25.42
N MET A 397 56.56 14.40 -25.20
CA MET A 397 56.57 13.45 -24.09
C MET A 397 56.56 14.16 -22.73
N ASP A 398 57.40 15.19 -22.59
CA ASP A 398 57.46 16.06 -21.43
C ASP A 398 56.13 16.76 -21.15
N LEU A 399 55.51 17.32 -22.20
CA LEU A 399 54.22 17.99 -22.10
C LEU A 399 53.10 17.03 -21.66
N ALA A 400 53.08 15.81 -22.20
CA ALA A 400 52.12 14.78 -21.83
C ALA A 400 52.27 14.39 -20.35
N THR A 401 53.49 14.19 -19.88
CA THR A 401 53.80 13.84 -18.48
C THR A 401 53.33 14.92 -17.51
N ARG A 402 53.61 16.20 -17.81
CA ARG A 402 53.14 17.33 -16.98
C ARG A 402 51.61 17.42 -16.94
N LYS A 403 50.93 17.14 -18.06
CA LYS A 403 49.45 17.11 -18.11
C LYS A 403 48.87 16.00 -17.26
N ILE A 404 49.46 14.80 -17.33
CA ILE A 404 49.07 13.65 -16.49
C ILE A 404 49.19 14.03 -15.01
N GLU A 405 50.33 14.57 -14.60
CA GLU A 405 50.57 14.96 -13.21
C GLU A 405 49.57 16.03 -12.72
N TYR A 406 49.30 17.04 -13.56
CA TYR A 406 48.27 18.03 -13.29
C TYR A 406 46.87 17.40 -13.11
N TYR A 407 46.41 16.61 -14.07
CA TYR A 407 45.07 16.01 -13.99
C TYR A 407 44.96 15.01 -12.85
N LYS A 408 46.00 14.22 -12.58
CA LYS A 408 46.03 13.27 -11.47
C LYS A 408 45.91 13.99 -10.13
N THR A 409 46.60 15.12 -9.96
CA THR A 409 46.50 15.95 -8.75
C THR A 409 45.09 16.49 -8.55
N GLU A 410 44.48 17.02 -9.62
CA GLU A 410 43.09 17.54 -9.60
C GLU A 410 42.05 16.44 -9.32
N VAL A 411 42.22 15.27 -9.95
CA VAL A 411 41.35 14.10 -9.73
C VAL A 411 41.42 13.66 -8.27
N ASN A 412 42.62 13.49 -7.72
CA ASN A 412 42.80 13.08 -6.32
C ASN A 412 42.19 14.09 -5.33
N ALA A 413 42.30 15.39 -5.62
CA ALA A 413 41.69 16.44 -4.81
C ALA A 413 40.15 16.35 -4.82
N LEU A 414 39.54 16.22 -6.00
CA LEU A 414 38.09 16.09 -6.15
C LEU A 414 37.55 14.77 -5.59
N GLU A 415 38.28 13.67 -5.76
CA GLU A 415 37.91 12.37 -5.18
C GLU A 415 37.90 12.40 -3.65
N LYS A 416 38.86 13.12 -3.05
CA LYS A 416 38.87 13.36 -1.61
C LYS A 416 37.70 14.25 -1.15
N GLU A 417 37.40 15.31 -1.89
CA GLU A 417 36.25 16.19 -1.59
C GLU A 417 34.90 15.46 -1.71
N LEU A 418 34.76 14.58 -2.71
CA LEU A 418 33.53 13.82 -2.98
C LEU A 418 33.43 12.50 -2.18
N ASN A 419 34.47 12.16 -1.42
CA ASN A 419 34.65 10.90 -0.69
C ASN A 419 34.51 9.65 -1.57
N LEU A 420 35.13 9.68 -2.76
CA LEU A 420 35.15 8.61 -3.75
C LEU A 420 36.58 8.08 -3.88
N GLN A 421 36.97 7.08 -3.07
CA GLN A 421 38.27 6.43 -3.27
C GLN A 421 38.12 5.23 -4.21
N GLU A 422 38.64 5.35 -5.43
CA GLU A 422 38.92 4.21 -6.30
C GLU A 422 40.42 3.93 -6.29
N GLU A 423 40.83 2.76 -5.82
CA GLU A 423 42.20 2.26 -6.03
C GLU A 423 42.37 1.86 -7.50
N ASN A 424 42.94 2.75 -8.32
CA ASN A 424 43.33 2.41 -9.68
C ASN A 424 44.86 2.29 -9.77
N GLU A 425 45.37 1.09 -9.50
CA GLU A 425 46.71 0.62 -9.89
C GLU A 425 46.65 -0.06 -11.27
N GLY A 426 46.16 0.66 -12.28
CA GLY A 426 46.15 0.15 -13.65
C GLY A 426 47.47 0.45 -14.34
N ASP A 427 48.15 -0.58 -14.85
CA ASP A 427 49.29 -0.41 -15.77
C ASP A 427 48.79 0.22 -17.08
N PHE A 428 48.99 1.53 -17.25
CA PHE A 428 48.64 2.24 -18.48
C PHE A 428 49.59 1.84 -19.62
N LEU A 429 49.05 1.49 -20.79
CA LEU A 429 49.79 1.11 -22.01
C LEU A 429 50.41 2.32 -22.76
N GLY A 430 50.81 3.37 -22.04
CA GLY A 430 51.51 4.55 -22.58
C GLY A 430 50.96 5.90 -22.14
N LEU A 431 51.79 6.95 -22.24
CA LEU A 431 51.52 8.30 -21.71
C LEU A 431 50.27 8.97 -22.33
N VAL A 432 50.00 8.78 -23.62
CA VAL A 432 48.84 9.39 -24.28
C VAL A 432 47.53 8.82 -23.73
N VAL A 433 47.50 7.51 -23.44
CA VAL A 433 46.32 6.82 -22.88
C VAL A 433 46.10 7.26 -21.44
N GLU A 434 47.19 7.37 -20.67
CA GLU A 434 47.15 7.87 -19.30
C GLU A 434 46.64 9.32 -19.22
N GLU A 435 47.14 10.22 -20.09
CA GLU A 435 46.67 11.61 -20.17
C GLU A 435 45.18 11.69 -20.47
N HIS A 436 44.72 10.94 -21.48
CA HIS A 436 43.32 10.91 -21.87
C HIS A 436 42.42 10.40 -20.75
N TYR A 437 42.86 9.36 -20.03
CA TYR A 437 42.13 8.79 -18.91
C TYR A 437 41.92 9.84 -17.80
N TYR A 438 42.99 10.45 -17.28
CA TYR A 438 42.87 11.42 -16.19
C TYR A 438 42.10 12.67 -16.62
N ARG A 439 42.27 13.12 -17.88
CA ARG A 439 41.48 14.24 -18.42
C ARG A 439 39.97 13.93 -18.42
N GLN A 440 39.60 12.73 -18.85
CA GLN A 440 38.20 12.32 -18.92
C GLN A 440 37.62 12.07 -17.52
N ARG A 441 38.39 11.47 -16.60
CA ARG A 441 38.00 11.28 -15.20
C ARG A 441 37.79 12.62 -14.50
N LEU A 442 38.70 13.58 -14.70
CA LEU A 442 38.56 14.95 -14.17
C LEU A 442 37.26 15.61 -14.65
N LYS A 443 36.94 15.46 -15.93
CA LYS A 443 35.68 15.98 -16.50
C LYS A 443 34.45 15.38 -15.80
N GLN A 444 34.43 14.06 -15.62
CA GLN A 444 33.32 13.37 -14.94
C GLN A 444 33.16 13.83 -13.49
N LEU A 445 34.25 13.96 -12.75
CA LEU A 445 34.22 14.39 -11.35
C LEU A 445 33.74 15.84 -11.22
N ARG A 446 34.15 16.75 -12.11
CA ARG A 446 33.64 18.14 -12.13
C ARG A 446 32.15 18.22 -12.45
N GLU A 447 31.65 17.37 -13.34
CA GLU A 447 30.21 17.27 -13.61
C GLU A 447 29.44 16.77 -12.38
N GLU A 448 29.96 15.77 -11.67
CA GLU A 448 29.37 15.24 -10.44
C GLU A 448 29.41 16.24 -9.29
N GLU A 449 30.52 16.95 -9.09
CA GLU A 449 30.67 18.04 -8.13
C GLU A 449 29.60 19.12 -8.35
N LYS A 450 29.44 19.57 -9.61
CA LYS A 450 28.41 20.54 -9.98
C LYS A 450 27.01 20.03 -9.67
N ARG A 451 26.72 18.75 -9.99
CA ARG A 451 25.43 18.11 -9.69
C ARG A 451 25.15 18.09 -8.18
N ARG A 452 26.13 17.71 -7.37
CA ARG A 452 26.01 17.65 -5.91
C ARG A 452 25.85 19.03 -5.27
N LYS A 453 26.54 20.06 -5.77
CA LYS A 453 26.37 21.46 -5.32
C LYS A 453 24.94 21.97 -5.57
N ILE A 454 24.38 21.67 -6.75
CA ILE A 454 22.98 22.01 -7.07
C ILE A 454 22.02 21.27 -6.12
N LEU A 455 22.23 19.97 -5.92
CA LEU A 455 21.40 19.18 -5.00
C LEU A 455 21.49 19.69 -3.56
N TYR A 456 22.68 19.99 -3.06
CA TYR A 456 22.88 20.55 -1.73
C TYR A 456 22.12 21.88 -1.56
N SER A 457 22.26 22.79 -2.53
CA SER A 457 21.54 24.08 -2.52
C SER A 457 20.02 23.89 -2.45
N ASP A 458 19.46 23.00 -3.28
CA ASP A 458 18.02 22.72 -3.30
C ASP A 458 17.55 22.08 -1.97
N LEU A 459 18.31 21.13 -1.43
CA LEU A 459 18.00 20.50 -0.14
C LEU A 459 18.00 21.52 1.00
N ILE A 460 19.01 22.40 1.06
CA ILE A 460 19.14 23.43 2.08
C ILE A 460 18.02 24.47 1.99
N GLU A 461 17.70 24.95 0.79
CA GLU A 461 16.60 25.91 0.58
C GLU A 461 15.25 25.32 1.03
N ASN A 462 14.95 24.10 0.60
CA ASN A 462 13.71 23.42 1.00
C ASN A 462 13.66 23.12 2.50
N LEU A 463 14.78 22.72 3.10
CA LEU A 463 14.87 22.52 4.55
C LEU A 463 14.65 23.85 5.29
N GLN A 464 15.28 24.94 4.88
CA GLN A 464 15.12 26.25 5.51
C GLN A 464 13.65 26.70 5.51
N ILE A 465 12.93 26.49 4.40
CA ILE A 465 11.48 26.75 4.33
C ILE A 465 10.73 25.91 5.37
N LEU A 466 11.01 24.61 5.46
CA LEU A 466 10.33 23.72 6.41
C LEU A 466 10.65 24.04 7.87
N TYR A 467 11.90 24.35 8.20
CA TYR A 467 12.31 24.77 9.54
C TYR A 467 11.64 26.07 9.97
N THR A 468 11.59 27.04 9.07
CA THR A 468 10.88 28.31 9.31
C THR A 468 9.39 28.05 9.59
N ARG A 469 8.73 27.22 8.78
CA ARG A 469 7.33 26.84 9.00
C ARG A 469 7.11 26.07 10.29
N LEU A 470 8.05 25.22 10.70
CA LEU A 470 8.00 24.46 11.95
C LEU A 470 8.43 25.27 13.18
N GLY A 471 8.92 26.49 12.99
CA GLY A 471 9.43 27.36 14.06
C GLY A 471 10.66 26.78 14.76
N GLU A 472 11.50 26.07 14.01
CA GLU A 472 12.72 25.44 14.52
C GLU A 472 13.97 26.16 13.99
N ASP A 473 15.07 26.10 14.74
CA ASP A 473 16.33 26.73 14.33
C ASP A 473 17.06 25.93 13.25
N PHE A 474 17.51 26.62 12.21
CA PHE A 474 18.22 26.06 11.05
C PHE A 474 19.75 26.26 11.11
N SER A 475 20.25 27.07 12.05
CA SER A 475 21.66 27.51 12.09
C SER A 475 22.69 26.37 12.15
N SER A 476 22.35 25.27 12.79
CA SER A 476 23.20 24.07 12.94
C SER A 476 23.36 23.26 11.66
N ILE A 477 22.47 23.42 10.67
CA ILE A 477 22.51 22.69 9.41
C ILE A 477 23.24 23.51 8.34
N SER A 478 23.09 24.84 8.36
CA SER A 478 23.72 25.71 7.35
C SER A 478 25.24 25.82 7.47
N SER A 479 25.82 25.39 8.60
CA SER A 479 27.25 25.55 8.91
C SER A 479 28.11 24.37 8.45
N ASN A 480 27.52 23.22 8.11
CA ASN A 480 28.23 22.00 7.72
C ASN A 480 28.10 21.75 6.21
N PHE A 481 28.83 22.54 5.41
CA PHE A 481 28.92 22.28 3.97
C PHE A 481 29.73 21.00 3.73
N ASP A 482 29.06 19.96 3.20
CA ASP A 482 29.66 18.68 2.84
C ASP A 482 28.95 18.12 1.59
N LEU A 483 29.73 17.70 0.59
CA LEU A 483 29.24 17.12 -0.67
C LEU A 483 29.37 15.58 -0.69
N SER A 484 29.71 14.96 0.44
CA SER A 484 29.70 13.51 0.58
C SER A 484 28.31 12.93 0.33
N THR A 485 28.27 11.74 -0.26
CA THR A 485 27.00 11.06 -0.56
C THR A 485 26.21 10.77 0.73
N GLU A 486 26.90 10.38 1.80
CA GLU A 486 26.29 10.10 3.10
C GLU A 486 25.61 11.35 3.70
N HIS A 487 26.25 12.52 3.59
CA HIS A 487 25.68 13.77 4.08
C HIS A 487 24.45 14.19 3.26
N LEU A 488 24.52 14.13 1.94
CA LEU A 488 23.39 14.45 1.06
C LEU A 488 22.19 13.50 1.29
N ASP A 489 22.46 12.21 1.50
CA ASP A 489 21.43 11.24 1.83
C ASP A 489 20.80 11.54 3.20
N ALA A 490 21.60 11.92 4.20
CA ALA A 490 21.11 12.34 5.51
C ALA A 490 20.21 13.59 5.43
N LEU A 491 20.62 14.62 4.68
CA LEU A 491 19.83 15.83 4.43
C LEU A 491 18.51 15.50 3.70
N SER A 492 18.57 14.64 2.68
CA SER A 492 17.37 14.23 1.93
C SER A 492 16.36 13.47 2.83
N ALA A 493 16.86 12.58 3.69
CA ALA A 493 16.04 11.85 4.66
C ALA A 493 15.45 12.80 5.71
N GLN A 494 16.21 13.80 6.15
CA GLN A 494 15.74 14.83 7.09
C GLN A 494 14.65 15.70 6.45
N LEU A 495 14.82 16.13 5.19
CA LEU A 495 13.83 16.88 4.44
C LEU A 495 12.53 16.10 4.32
N LYS A 496 12.60 14.81 4.01
CA LYS A 496 11.43 13.92 3.95
C LYS A 496 10.69 13.89 5.30
N ARG A 497 11.40 13.64 6.40
CA ARG A 497 10.82 13.61 7.76
C ARG A 497 10.16 14.95 8.13
N LYS A 498 10.83 16.08 7.86
CA LYS A 498 10.29 17.42 8.15
C LYS A 498 9.08 17.76 7.28
N ARG A 499 9.08 17.36 6.01
CA ARG A 499 7.94 17.54 5.09
C ARG A 499 6.71 16.76 5.57
N GLU A 500 6.89 15.51 5.98
CA GLU A 500 5.82 14.67 6.55
C GLU A 500 5.27 15.27 7.85
N LEU A 501 6.16 15.74 8.75
CA LEU A 501 5.75 16.40 9.99
C LEU A 501 4.95 17.68 9.72
N CYS A 502 5.42 18.54 8.82
CA CYS A 502 4.72 19.77 8.45
C CYS A 502 3.35 19.47 7.84
N LYS A 503 3.25 18.44 6.99
CA LYS A 503 1.97 17.98 6.41
C LYS A 503 0.99 17.51 7.48
N SER A 504 1.46 16.69 8.43
CA SER A 504 0.64 16.20 9.54
C SER A 504 0.12 17.35 10.40
N ARG A 505 0.99 18.29 10.79
CA ARG A 505 0.61 19.47 11.58
C ARG A 505 -0.36 20.39 10.85
N SER A 506 -0.13 20.63 9.55
CA SER A 506 -1.05 21.40 8.70
C SER A 506 -2.44 20.75 8.65
N ALA A 507 -2.52 19.43 8.57
CA ALA A 507 -3.80 18.71 8.56
C ALA A 507 -4.55 18.87 9.89
N MET A 508 -3.87 18.73 11.02
CA MET A 508 -4.48 18.95 12.35
C MET A 508 -5.00 20.39 12.50
N LEU A 509 -4.21 21.38 12.07
CA LEU A 509 -4.65 22.78 12.10
C LEU A 509 -5.92 23.00 11.28
N LYS A 510 -6.01 22.41 10.07
CA LYS A 510 -7.21 22.52 9.23
C LYS A 510 -8.46 21.93 9.90
N VAL A 511 -8.32 20.76 10.52
CA VAL A 511 -9.44 20.10 11.23
C VAL A 511 -9.89 20.96 12.42
N ASN A 512 -8.96 21.37 13.28
CA ASN A 512 -9.27 22.22 14.43
C ASN A 512 -9.93 23.53 14.01
N MET A 513 -9.47 24.14 12.91
CA MET A 513 -10.06 25.39 12.38
C MET A 513 -11.46 25.20 11.84
N ALA A 514 -11.73 24.10 11.14
CA ALA A 514 -13.08 23.82 10.66
C ALA A 514 -14.06 23.67 11.83
N GLU A 515 -13.65 22.93 12.87
CA GLU A 515 -14.46 22.76 14.08
C GLU A 515 -14.64 24.08 14.86
N ILE A 516 -13.58 24.88 15.03
CA ILE A 516 -13.67 26.21 15.64
C ILE A 516 -14.65 27.09 14.86
N LYS A 517 -14.51 27.20 13.53
CA LYS A 517 -15.37 28.05 12.71
C LYS A 517 -16.84 27.63 12.83
N SER A 518 -17.12 26.32 12.78
CA SER A 518 -18.47 25.78 12.97
C SER A 518 -19.06 26.12 14.34
N MET A 519 -18.29 25.95 15.43
CA MET A 519 -18.76 26.28 16.78
C MET A 519 -18.97 27.79 16.97
N VAL A 520 -18.06 28.63 16.44
CA VAL A 520 -18.18 30.09 16.51
C VAL A 520 -19.43 30.58 15.78
N GLU A 521 -19.69 30.05 14.58
CA GLU A 521 -20.86 30.41 13.77
C GLU A 521 -22.16 30.04 14.49
N GLU A 522 -22.27 28.82 15.02
CA GLU A 522 -23.49 28.34 15.67
C GLU A 522 -23.78 29.06 17.00
N MET A 523 -22.74 29.38 17.78
CA MET A 523 -22.89 30.09 19.05
C MET A 523 -23.00 31.61 18.88
N HIS A 524 -22.74 32.14 17.68
CA HIS A 524 -22.44 33.56 17.47
C HIS A 524 -21.38 34.08 18.46
N TYR A 525 -20.32 33.28 18.66
CA TYR A 525 -19.29 33.53 19.66
C TYR A 525 -18.48 34.79 19.33
N THR A 526 -18.25 35.64 20.33
CA THR A 526 -17.39 36.83 20.21
C THR A 526 -16.33 36.82 21.30
N THR A 527 -15.14 37.35 20.99
CA THR A 527 -14.03 37.39 21.93
C THR A 527 -13.30 38.73 21.90
N LYS A 528 -12.73 39.12 23.05
CA LYS A 528 -11.89 40.32 23.19
C LYS A 528 -10.41 40.04 22.88
N SER A 529 -10.03 38.77 22.76
CA SER A 529 -8.66 38.39 22.43
C SER A 529 -8.37 38.67 20.96
N SER A 530 -7.41 39.56 20.70
CA SER A 530 -6.95 39.87 19.34
C SER A 530 -6.42 38.64 18.61
N PHE A 531 -5.69 37.75 19.31
CA PHE A 531 -5.22 36.48 18.75
C PHE A 531 -6.37 35.58 18.29
N LYS A 532 -7.35 35.32 19.16
CA LYS A 532 -8.50 34.46 18.82
C LYS A 532 -9.34 35.05 17.68
N ASN A 533 -9.57 36.36 17.68
CA ASN A 533 -10.27 37.04 16.59
C ASN A 533 -9.53 36.91 15.25
N SER A 534 -8.22 37.20 15.25
CA SER A 534 -7.40 37.04 14.05
C SER A 534 -7.42 35.61 13.52
N LEU A 535 -7.41 34.63 14.43
CA LEU A 535 -7.45 33.22 14.11
C LEU A 535 -8.79 32.76 13.51
N ILE A 536 -9.92 33.31 13.98
CA ILE A 536 -11.26 33.05 13.41
C ILE A 536 -11.37 33.63 11.99
N MET A 537 -10.83 34.84 11.78
CA MET A 537 -10.90 35.53 10.49
C MET A 537 -9.87 35.04 9.46
N ALA A 538 -8.92 34.20 9.87
CA ALA A 538 -7.88 33.71 8.98
C ALA A 538 -8.43 32.73 7.93
N GLU A 539 -8.05 32.93 6.65
CA GLU A 539 -8.37 32.02 5.55
C GLU A 539 -7.49 30.77 5.57
N ASP A 540 -6.17 30.94 5.72
CA ASP A 540 -5.20 29.85 5.83
C ASP A 540 -4.18 30.11 6.94
N ILE A 541 -4.11 29.19 7.90
CA ILE A 541 -3.18 29.24 9.03
C ILE A 541 -2.04 28.22 8.90
N THR A 542 -2.05 27.41 7.84
CA THR A 542 -1.12 26.28 7.68
C THR A 542 0.31 26.68 7.28
N GLN A 543 0.53 27.98 7.06
CA GLN A 543 1.86 28.53 6.88
C GLN A 543 2.70 28.44 8.18
N ASN A 544 2.07 28.58 9.36
CA ASN A 544 2.74 28.39 10.65
C ASN A 544 2.37 27.03 11.25
N CYS A 545 3.32 26.11 11.24
CA CYS A 545 3.21 24.75 11.80
C CYS A 545 4.08 24.58 13.05
N SER A 546 4.40 25.68 13.74
CA SER A 546 5.19 25.61 14.96
C SER A 546 4.44 24.90 16.08
N LEU A 547 5.18 24.17 16.91
CA LEU A 547 4.58 23.43 18.03
C LEU A 547 3.87 24.37 19.02
N GLN A 548 4.43 25.55 19.24
CA GLN A 548 3.84 26.62 20.06
C GLN A 548 2.49 27.06 19.48
N PHE A 549 2.43 27.36 18.17
CA PHE A 549 1.20 27.78 17.52
C PHE A 549 0.12 26.68 17.55
N LEU A 550 0.49 25.42 17.26
CA LEU A 550 -0.43 24.29 17.35
C LEU A 550 -1.05 24.14 18.75
N LYS A 551 -0.24 24.26 19.80
CA LYS A 551 -0.72 24.19 21.19
C LYS A 551 -1.69 25.32 21.50
N SER A 552 -1.41 26.54 21.03
CA SER A 552 -2.31 27.68 21.21
C SER A 552 -3.65 27.48 20.49
N VAL A 553 -3.64 26.97 19.25
CA VAL A 553 -4.86 26.65 18.50
C VAL A 553 -5.65 25.53 19.17
N GLN A 554 -4.98 24.46 19.61
CA GLN A 554 -5.62 23.36 20.33
C GLN A 554 -6.23 23.83 21.65
N SER A 555 -5.52 24.64 22.43
CA SER A 555 -6.04 25.19 23.68
C SER A 555 -7.28 26.05 23.45
N PHE A 556 -7.32 26.83 22.37
CA PHE A 556 -8.52 27.59 22.02
C PHE A 556 -9.66 26.69 21.54
N HIS A 557 -9.37 25.67 20.75
CA HIS A 557 -10.35 24.66 20.35
C HIS A 557 -10.99 23.97 21.55
N ASP A 558 -10.19 23.51 22.52
CA ASP A 558 -10.65 22.83 23.72
C ASP A 558 -11.50 23.76 24.61
N GLU A 559 -11.07 25.01 24.78
CA GLU A 559 -11.83 26.03 25.51
C GLU A 559 -13.19 26.29 24.85
N LEU A 560 -13.20 26.48 23.53
CA LEU A 560 -14.43 26.74 22.77
C LEU A 560 -15.37 25.54 22.79
N LYS A 561 -14.82 24.32 22.71
CA LYS A 561 -15.60 23.08 22.80
C LYS A 561 -16.31 22.95 24.15
N HIS A 562 -15.65 23.36 25.23
CA HIS A 562 -16.27 23.39 26.56
C HIS A 562 -17.41 24.41 26.64
N GLU A 563 -17.22 25.62 26.11
CA GLU A 563 -18.28 26.63 26.04
C GLU A 563 -19.43 26.21 25.12
N TYR A 564 -19.13 25.55 23.99
CA TYR A 564 -20.13 24.99 23.08
C TYR A 564 -20.97 23.92 23.78
N ALA A 565 -20.35 23.04 24.57
CA ALA A 565 -21.09 22.04 25.34
C ALA A 565 -22.09 22.68 26.33
N LYS A 566 -21.69 23.77 27.01
CA LYS A 566 -22.60 24.53 27.89
C LYS A 566 -23.73 25.18 27.10
N PHE A 567 -23.43 25.80 25.96
CA PHE A 567 -24.42 26.42 25.08
C PHE A 567 -25.47 25.41 24.60
N ILE A 568 -25.04 24.20 24.22
CA ILE A 568 -25.96 23.13 23.82
C ILE A 568 -26.84 22.70 25.00
N GLU A 569 -26.29 22.58 26.21
CA GLU A 569 -27.05 22.19 27.39
C GLU A 569 -28.08 23.26 27.81
N GLU A 570 -27.69 24.54 27.77
CA GLU A 570 -28.62 25.66 27.98
C GLU A 570 -29.75 25.65 26.94
N ARG A 571 -29.41 25.43 25.65
CA ARG A 571 -30.41 25.31 24.59
C ARG A 571 -31.37 24.15 24.81
N LYS A 572 -30.89 23.00 25.30
CA LYS A 572 -31.76 21.86 25.66
C LYS A 572 -32.74 22.25 26.76
N LEU A 573 -32.28 22.91 27.81
CA LEU A 573 -33.14 23.34 28.92
C LEU A 573 -34.24 24.28 28.42
N ILE A 574 -33.92 25.26 27.56
CA ILE A 574 -34.90 26.18 26.98
C ILE A 574 -35.92 25.40 26.12
N CYS A 575 -35.46 24.48 25.28
CA CYS A 575 -36.36 23.65 24.48
C CYS A 575 -37.27 22.77 25.36
N GLU A 576 -36.77 22.20 26.46
CA GLU A 576 -37.58 21.41 27.39
C GLU A 576 -38.62 22.26 28.12
N GLU A 577 -38.26 23.48 28.52
CA GLU A 577 -39.22 24.45 29.06
C GLU A 577 -40.32 24.77 28.04
N LYS A 578 -39.95 25.02 26.78
CA LYS A 578 -40.93 25.28 25.70
C LYS A 578 -41.81 24.07 25.40
N ILE A 579 -41.26 22.86 25.42
CA ILE A 579 -42.06 21.63 25.29
C ILE A 579 -43.01 21.48 26.47
N ALA A 580 -42.61 21.83 27.69
CA ALA A 580 -43.49 21.81 28.86
C ALA A 580 -44.62 22.85 28.72
N GLN A 581 -44.30 24.08 28.30
CA GLN A 581 -45.30 25.12 28.00
C GLN A 581 -46.27 24.67 26.91
N LEU A 582 -45.76 24.05 25.84
CA LEU A 582 -46.57 23.51 24.75
C LEU A 582 -47.52 22.41 25.23
N ASN A 583 -47.04 21.47 26.06
CA ASN A 583 -47.88 20.45 26.68
C ASN A 583 -48.96 21.05 27.58
N GLN A 584 -48.65 22.11 28.33
CA GLN A 584 -49.63 22.84 29.12
C GLN A 584 -50.69 23.48 28.22
N MET A 585 -50.30 24.16 27.14
CA MET A 585 -51.24 24.78 26.20
C MET A 585 -52.10 23.75 25.48
N TRP A 586 -51.54 22.61 25.05
CA TRP A 586 -52.33 21.51 24.50
C TRP A 586 -53.36 20.97 25.50
N ASN A 587 -53.01 20.91 26.78
CA ASN A 587 -53.95 20.51 27.84
C ASN A 587 -55.03 21.57 28.09
N CYS A 588 -54.71 22.87 28.08
CA CYS A 588 -55.71 23.93 28.22
C CYS A 588 -56.67 23.99 27.03
N CYS A 589 -56.15 23.80 25.82
CA CYS A 589 -56.93 23.79 24.58
C CYS A 589 -57.63 22.45 24.29
N LYS A 590 -57.41 21.42 25.11
CA LYS A 590 -57.97 20.06 24.96
C LYS A 590 -57.69 19.43 23.58
N ILE A 591 -56.50 19.68 23.05
CA ILE A 591 -56.01 19.13 21.77
C ILE A 591 -55.85 17.60 21.88
N ALA A 592 -56.28 16.88 20.84
CA ALA A 592 -56.25 15.42 20.80
C ALA A 592 -54.83 14.85 20.81
N SER A 593 -54.65 13.67 21.41
CA SER A 593 -53.31 13.05 21.57
C SER A 593 -52.61 12.78 20.22
N GLU A 594 -53.36 12.40 19.19
CA GLU A 594 -52.84 12.12 17.85
C GLU A 594 -52.23 13.37 17.19
N GLN A 595 -52.90 14.52 17.31
CA GLN A 595 -52.41 15.80 16.75
C GLN A 595 -51.12 16.25 17.44
N ARG A 596 -51.00 16.05 18.76
CA ARG A 596 -49.76 16.33 19.52
C ARG A 596 -48.60 15.46 19.02
N GLN A 597 -48.85 14.18 18.79
CA GLN A 597 -47.84 13.25 18.28
C GLN A 597 -47.40 13.61 16.85
N LEU A 598 -48.33 13.99 15.98
CA LEU A 598 -48.02 14.46 14.62
C LEU A 598 -47.11 15.68 14.65
N PHE A 599 -47.40 16.66 15.52
CA PHE A 599 -46.53 17.82 15.68
C PHE A 599 -45.13 17.42 16.19
N MET A 600 -45.05 16.64 17.26
CA MET A 600 -43.75 16.23 17.84
C MET A 600 -42.91 15.39 16.88
N THR A 601 -43.54 14.53 16.06
CA THR A 601 -42.84 13.69 15.06
C THR A 601 -42.41 14.48 13.82
N SER A 602 -43.04 15.62 13.53
CA SER A 602 -42.63 16.50 12.43
C SER A 602 -41.27 17.20 12.68
N ILE A 603 -40.84 17.27 13.95
CA ILE A 603 -39.61 17.96 14.36
C ILE A 603 -38.43 16.97 14.30
N LYS A 604 -37.52 17.19 13.34
CA LYS A 604 -36.36 16.31 13.10
C LYS A 604 -35.35 16.29 14.25
N ASP A 605 -34.99 17.47 14.77
CA ASP A 605 -34.06 17.62 15.89
C ASP A 605 -34.73 18.46 16.98
N LYS A 606 -35.07 17.78 18.08
CA LYS A 606 -35.81 18.30 19.23
C LYS A 606 -35.14 19.54 19.86
N TYR A 607 -33.82 19.67 19.76
CA TYR A 607 -33.02 20.68 20.47
C TYR A 607 -32.36 21.69 19.53
N SER A 608 -32.75 21.72 18.26
CA SER A 608 -32.22 22.66 17.27
C SER A 608 -32.80 24.06 17.44
N ALA A 609 -32.08 25.08 16.94
CA ALA A 609 -32.60 26.45 16.86
C ALA A 609 -33.91 26.53 16.06
N LYS A 610 -34.06 25.71 15.00
CA LYS A 610 -35.28 25.62 14.20
C LYS A 610 -36.46 25.04 15.00
N ALA A 611 -36.22 24.02 15.82
CA ALA A 611 -37.25 23.45 16.68
C ALA A 611 -37.76 24.47 17.70
N LEU A 612 -36.88 25.27 18.28
CA LEU A 612 -37.26 26.33 19.22
C LEU A 612 -38.21 27.37 18.57
N VAL A 613 -37.95 27.76 17.32
CA VAL A 613 -38.86 28.64 16.55
C VAL A 613 -40.20 27.96 16.31
N GLN A 614 -40.21 26.66 15.96
CA GLN A 614 -41.44 25.90 15.75
C GLN A 614 -42.27 25.77 17.03
N TYR A 615 -41.65 25.47 18.17
CA TYR A 615 -42.33 25.41 19.46
C TYR A 615 -42.97 26.76 19.82
N ASN A 616 -42.24 27.87 19.68
CA ASN A 616 -42.78 29.20 19.99
C ASN A 616 -43.94 29.57 19.06
N ASN A 617 -43.85 29.27 17.77
CA ASN A 617 -44.94 29.53 16.82
C ASN A 617 -46.19 28.72 17.16
N GLU A 618 -46.03 27.45 17.52
CA GLU A 618 -47.16 26.60 17.89
C GLU A 618 -47.77 27.04 19.22
N ILE A 619 -46.96 27.42 20.21
CA ILE A 619 -47.44 28.02 21.47
C ILE A 619 -48.28 29.27 21.16
N ASN A 620 -47.77 30.20 20.33
CA ASN A 620 -48.50 31.40 19.94
C ASN A 620 -49.82 31.08 19.21
N ASN A 621 -49.85 30.04 18.37
CA ASN A 621 -51.06 29.60 17.69
C ASN A 621 -52.09 29.05 18.68
N LEU A 622 -51.64 28.24 19.64
CA LEU A 622 -52.48 27.67 20.69
C LEU A 622 -53.00 28.74 21.65
N GLU A 623 -52.20 29.75 21.98
CA GLU A 623 -52.62 30.89 22.80
C GLU A 623 -53.74 31.68 22.10
N LYS A 624 -53.59 31.98 20.81
CA LYS A 624 -54.66 32.61 20.01
C LYS A 624 -55.91 31.72 19.96
N PHE A 625 -55.73 30.42 19.78
CA PHE A 625 -56.82 29.45 19.78
C PHE A 625 -57.56 29.40 21.12
N TYR A 626 -56.82 29.42 22.23
CA TYR A 626 -57.35 29.42 23.59
C TYR A 626 -58.13 30.69 23.88
N GLU A 627 -57.55 31.86 23.62
CA GLU A 627 -58.19 33.15 23.96
C GLU A 627 -59.49 33.35 23.19
N SER A 628 -59.57 32.95 21.92
CA SER A 628 -60.83 33.05 21.18
C SER A 628 -61.93 32.14 21.77
N ARG A 629 -61.57 30.98 22.32
CA ARG A 629 -62.50 29.94 22.82
C ARG A 629 -62.64 29.88 24.34
N LYS A 630 -62.01 30.83 25.04
CA LYS A 630 -61.86 30.89 26.49
C LYS A 630 -63.18 30.73 27.26
N PRO A 631 -64.31 31.37 26.87
CA PRO A 631 -65.56 31.22 27.62
C PRO A 631 -66.08 29.77 27.66
N VAL A 632 -65.89 29.00 26.58
CA VAL A 632 -66.34 27.61 26.48
C VAL A 632 -65.37 26.69 27.23
N LEU A 633 -64.06 26.87 27.02
CA LEU A 633 -63.03 26.04 27.65
C LEU A 633 -63.02 26.17 29.19
N GLN A 634 -63.23 27.38 29.73
CA GLN A 634 -63.30 27.61 31.17
C GLN A 634 -64.54 26.98 31.82
N LEU A 635 -65.70 27.06 31.15
CA LEU A 635 -66.92 26.41 31.64
C LEU A 635 -66.77 24.88 31.64
N TYR A 636 -66.08 24.32 30.64
CA TYR A 636 -65.78 22.90 30.61
C TYR A 636 -64.79 22.51 31.72
N GLU A 637 -63.74 23.29 31.96
CA GLU A 637 -62.80 23.06 33.05
C GLU A 637 -63.49 23.14 34.43
N GLU A 638 -64.40 24.10 34.63
CA GLU A 638 -65.23 24.17 35.83
C GLU A 638 -66.10 22.91 36.00
N TRP A 639 -66.72 22.44 34.91
CA TRP A 639 -67.49 21.20 34.92
C TRP A 639 -66.62 19.97 35.24
N GLU A 640 -65.46 19.83 34.59
CA GLU A 640 -64.50 18.74 34.77
C GLU A 640 -63.99 18.69 36.21
N ASN A 641 -63.67 19.83 36.80
CA ASN A 641 -63.26 19.94 38.21
C ASN A 641 -64.36 19.53 39.18
N LEU A 642 -65.60 20.02 38.97
CA LEU A 642 -66.75 19.62 39.79
C LEU A 642 -67.03 18.11 39.66
N TRP A 643 -66.86 17.56 38.47
CA TRP A 643 -67.02 16.13 38.20
C TRP A 643 -65.95 15.30 38.91
N GLN A 644 -64.67 15.70 38.85
CA GLN A 644 -63.59 15.04 39.59
C GLN A 644 -63.80 15.12 41.11
N MET A 645 -64.26 16.26 41.63
CA MET A 645 -64.62 16.40 43.04
C MET A 645 -65.75 15.43 43.43
N LYS A 646 -66.78 15.28 42.60
CA LYS A 646 -67.86 14.29 42.79
C LYS A 646 -67.30 12.87 42.92
N ILE A 647 -66.45 12.45 41.99
CA ILE A 647 -65.80 11.12 42.03
C ILE A 647 -64.92 10.95 43.28
N ASN A 648 -64.16 11.98 43.67
CA ASN A 648 -63.30 11.93 44.85
C ASN A 648 -64.10 11.83 46.16
N PHE A 649 -65.21 12.55 46.28
CA PHE A 649 -66.11 12.42 47.43
C PHE A 649 -66.73 11.03 47.52
N GLU A 650 -67.05 10.42 46.38
CA GLU A 650 -67.56 9.04 46.36
C GLU A 650 -66.50 8.02 46.77
N LYS A 651 -65.26 8.17 46.29
CA LYS A 651 -64.13 7.32 46.68
C LYS A 651 -63.86 7.43 48.18
N ARG A 652 -63.83 8.65 48.73
CA ARG A 652 -63.73 8.89 50.17
C ARG A 652 -64.90 8.25 50.92
N GLY A 653 -66.10 8.24 50.33
CA GLY A 653 -67.27 7.59 50.89
C GLY A 653 -67.15 6.07 51.09
N LEU A 654 -66.21 5.41 50.43
CA LEU A 654 -65.92 3.98 50.57
C LEU A 654 -64.92 3.67 51.71
N ASP A 655 -64.26 4.68 52.28
CA ASP A 655 -63.24 4.50 53.32
C ASP A 655 -63.87 4.37 54.72
N ALA A 656 -63.60 3.25 55.41
CA ALA A 656 -64.10 2.98 56.76
C ALA A 656 -63.49 3.90 57.83
N VAL A 657 -62.29 4.45 57.59
CA VAL A 657 -61.60 5.37 58.51
C VAL A 657 -62.33 6.72 58.60
N ARG A 658 -63.17 7.04 57.61
CA ARG A 658 -63.95 8.28 57.50
C ARG A 658 -64.85 8.55 58.71
N PHE A 659 -65.31 7.52 59.43
CA PHE A 659 -66.20 7.65 60.59
C PHE A 659 -65.47 7.98 61.91
N PHE A 660 -64.12 7.92 61.95
CA PHE A 660 -63.36 8.19 63.18
C PHE A 660 -63.12 9.69 63.43
N ASN A 661 -63.40 10.57 62.45
CA ASN A 661 -63.28 12.02 62.60
C ASN A 661 -64.52 12.64 63.28
N ARG A 662 -64.49 12.76 64.61
CA ARG A 662 -65.50 13.49 65.40
C ARG A 662 -65.24 15.00 65.33
N GLY A 663 -65.74 15.68 64.30
CA GLY A 663 -65.51 17.13 64.12
C GLY A 663 -66.31 17.85 63.04
N GLY A 664 -67.52 17.38 62.67
CA GLY A 664 -68.39 18.06 61.70
C GLY A 664 -67.95 17.98 60.22
N ALA A 665 -66.78 17.42 59.93
CA ALA A 665 -66.25 17.25 58.57
C ALA A 665 -67.17 16.44 57.64
N LEU A 666 -67.88 15.43 58.15
CA LEU A 666 -68.87 14.65 57.40
C LEU A 666 -70.06 15.49 56.93
N LEU A 667 -70.52 16.42 57.79
CA LEU A 667 -71.62 17.32 57.45
C LEU A 667 -71.16 18.36 56.41
N GLN A 668 -69.93 18.82 56.51
CA GLN A 668 -69.34 19.73 55.53
C GLN A 668 -69.13 19.04 54.17
N GLU A 669 -68.60 17.82 54.17
CA GLU A 669 -68.45 16.97 52.97
C GLU A 669 -69.81 16.69 52.30
N GLU A 670 -70.85 16.42 53.08
CA GLU A 670 -72.20 16.22 52.55
C GLU A 670 -72.84 17.51 51.99
N LYS A 671 -72.59 18.66 52.64
CA LYS A 671 -73.00 19.98 52.12
C LYS A 671 -72.29 20.30 50.81
N GLU A 672 -70.99 20.03 50.72
CA GLU A 672 -70.18 20.21 49.51
C GLU A 672 -70.62 19.26 48.39
N ARG A 673 -70.92 17.99 48.70
CA ARG A 673 -71.49 17.02 47.76
C ARG A 673 -72.82 17.48 47.17
N LYS A 674 -73.77 17.90 48.02
CA LYS A 674 -75.07 18.43 47.57
C LYS A 674 -74.91 19.70 46.74
N LEU A 675 -73.95 20.56 47.10
CA LEU A 675 -73.63 21.75 46.33
C LEU A 675 -73.11 21.38 44.93
N ILE A 676 -72.24 20.38 44.82
CA ILE A 676 -71.73 19.86 43.53
C ILE A 676 -72.85 19.22 42.70
N GLU A 677 -73.70 18.38 43.31
CA GLU A 677 -74.85 17.75 42.65
C GLU A 677 -75.80 18.81 42.03
N HIS A 678 -75.97 19.95 42.69
CA HIS A 678 -76.78 21.05 42.18
C HIS A 678 -76.04 21.97 41.20
N LYS A 679 -74.72 22.17 41.36
CA LYS A 679 -73.91 23.01 40.46
C LYS A 679 -73.62 22.34 39.12
N LEU A 680 -73.36 21.02 39.09
CA LEU A 680 -73.00 20.27 37.88
C LEU A 680 -73.99 20.45 36.72
N PRO A 681 -75.31 20.26 36.90
CA PRO A 681 -76.29 20.49 35.83
C PRO A 681 -76.36 21.96 35.37
N LYS A 682 -76.12 22.91 36.29
CA LYS A 682 -76.14 24.35 35.97
C LYS A 682 -74.95 24.75 35.11
N ILE A 683 -73.75 24.26 35.43
CA ILE A 683 -72.56 24.50 34.61
C ILE A 683 -72.70 23.78 33.26
N LYS A 684 -73.25 22.54 33.24
CA LYS A 684 -73.56 21.83 31.98
C LYS A 684 -74.48 22.64 31.07
N SER A 685 -75.59 23.17 31.61
CA SER A 685 -76.53 23.99 30.82
C SER A 685 -75.90 25.32 30.34
N LYS A 686 -75.07 25.97 31.17
CA LYS A 686 -74.30 27.15 30.75
C LYS A 686 -73.30 26.84 29.64
N LEU A 687 -72.65 25.68 29.72
CA LEU A 687 -71.72 25.21 28.71
C LEU A 687 -72.43 24.91 27.39
N GLU A 688 -73.58 24.25 27.42
CA GLU A 688 -74.44 24.01 26.24
C GLU A 688 -74.82 25.32 25.54
N GLN A 689 -75.22 26.33 26.31
CA GLN A 689 -75.53 27.67 25.79
C GLN A 689 -74.30 28.35 25.18
N ALA A 690 -73.15 28.29 25.87
CA ALA A 690 -71.90 28.86 25.38
C ALA A 690 -71.40 28.19 24.09
N ILE A 691 -71.59 26.87 23.95
CA ILE A 691 -71.27 26.13 22.72
C ILE A 691 -72.21 26.54 21.58
N CYS A 692 -73.52 26.68 21.85
CA CYS A 692 -74.48 27.14 20.84
C CYS A 692 -74.11 28.53 20.32
N LEU A 693 -73.88 29.48 21.23
CA LEU A 693 -73.46 30.85 20.89
C LEU A 693 -72.16 30.88 20.11
N TRP A 694 -71.20 30.01 20.44
CA TRP A 694 -69.95 29.90 19.69
C TRP A 694 -70.18 29.42 18.25
N ASN A 695 -70.96 28.34 18.08
CA ASN A 695 -71.25 27.77 16.77
C ASN A 695 -72.04 28.75 15.87
N ASP A 696 -72.92 29.56 16.46
CA ASP A 696 -73.67 30.60 15.75
C ASP A 696 -72.73 31.73 15.26
N GLN A 697 -71.73 32.10 16.07
CA GLN A 697 -70.76 33.14 15.72
C GLN A 697 -69.66 32.66 14.76
N HIS A 698 -69.35 31.36 14.75
CA HIS A 698 -68.28 30.76 13.95
C HIS A 698 -68.80 29.53 13.18
N PRO A 699 -69.66 29.72 12.18
CA PRO A 699 -70.26 28.62 11.43
C PRO A 699 -69.19 27.82 10.68
N GLY A 700 -69.13 26.51 10.96
CA GLY A 700 -68.19 25.59 10.32
C GLY A 700 -66.88 25.37 11.09
N GLU A 701 -66.62 26.12 12.17
CA GLU A 701 -65.48 25.84 13.05
C GLU A 701 -65.86 24.81 14.13
N SER A 702 -65.35 23.58 14.00
CA SER A 702 -65.56 22.56 15.02
C SER A 702 -64.84 22.91 16.33
N LEU A 703 -65.49 22.70 17.48
CA LEU A 703 -64.88 22.71 18.82
C LEU A 703 -64.70 21.28 19.36
N PRO A 704 -63.68 20.53 18.89
CA PRO A 704 -63.44 19.17 19.35
C PRO A 704 -62.68 19.16 20.68
N TYR A 705 -63.14 18.31 21.61
CA TYR A 705 -62.36 17.77 22.71
C TYR A 705 -61.91 16.38 22.31
N ASP A 706 -60.59 16.16 22.18
CA ASP A 706 -60.05 14.84 21.83
C ASP A 706 -60.69 14.21 20.57
N GLY A 707 -61.05 15.05 19.59
CA GLY A 707 -61.67 14.66 18.32
C GLY A 707 -63.20 14.58 18.30
N ILE A 708 -63.89 14.79 19.43
CA ILE A 708 -65.37 14.74 19.53
C ILE A 708 -65.94 16.02 20.15
N CYS A 709 -67.20 16.36 19.87
CA CYS A 709 -67.78 17.58 20.45
C CYS A 709 -67.93 17.47 21.98
N PHE A 710 -67.74 18.58 22.69
CA PHE A 710 -67.81 18.67 24.15
C PHE A 710 -69.07 18.05 24.75
N GLN A 711 -70.22 18.26 24.09
CA GLN A 711 -71.49 17.69 24.53
C GLN A 711 -71.50 16.15 24.52
N THR A 712 -70.96 15.55 23.46
CA THR A 712 -70.85 14.10 23.34
C THR A 712 -69.87 13.55 24.36
N LYS A 713 -68.75 14.25 24.61
CA LYS A 713 -67.78 13.83 25.64
C LYS A 713 -68.40 13.81 27.04
N ILE A 714 -69.11 14.86 27.43
CA ILE A 714 -69.78 14.95 28.73
C ILE A 714 -70.80 13.82 28.90
N ASN A 715 -71.63 13.60 27.87
CA ASN A 715 -72.64 12.54 27.92
C ASN A 715 -71.99 11.15 28.02
N ASN A 716 -70.92 10.90 27.28
CA ASN A 716 -70.18 9.63 27.37
C ASN A 716 -69.63 9.40 28.78
N ILE A 717 -69.03 10.42 29.41
CA ILE A 717 -68.53 10.35 30.79
C ILE A 717 -69.66 10.03 31.78
N GLU A 718 -70.81 10.68 31.64
CA GLU A 718 -71.99 10.44 32.50
C GLU A 718 -72.56 9.03 32.30
N ILE A 719 -72.64 8.55 31.06
CA ILE A 719 -73.12 7.20 30.71
C ILE A 719 -72.17 6.13 31.25
N GLU A 720 -70.87 6.26 31.03
CA GLU A 720 -69.85 5.33 31.54
C GLU A 720 -69.89 5.25 33.06
N TYR A 721 -70.02 6.40 33.72
CA TYR A 721 -70.16 6.45 35.18
C TYR A 721 -71.44 5.75 35.66
N ALA A 722 -72.58 5.99 35.01
CA ALA A 722 -73.85 5.33 35.35
C ALA A 722 -73.75 3.80 35.18
N GLN A 723 -73.12 3.33 34.10
CA GLN A 723 -72.86 1.91 33.86
C GLN A 723 -71.95 1.32 34.95
N GLN A 724 -70.89 2.04 35.34
CA GLN A 724 -69.98 1.61 36.40
C GLN A 724 -70.70 1.48 37.76
N LYS A 725 -71.59 2.42 38.09
CA LYS A 725 -72.39 2.34 39.32
C LYS A 725 -73.39 1.19 39.32
N GLU A 726 -74.00 0.88 38.17
CA GLU A 726 -74.89 -0.28 38.09
C GLU A 726 -74.09 -1.59 38.23
N LYS A 727 -72.87 -1.68 37.66
CA LYS A 727 -71.95 -2.81 37.90
C LYS A 727 -71.59 -2.95 39.37
N GLU A 728 -71.17 -1.88 40.05
CA GLU A 728 -70.87 -1.88 41.49
C GLU A 728 -72.06 -2.36 42.33
N LYS A 729 -73.28 -1.94 41.96
CA LYS A 729 -74.53 -2.33 42.65
C LYS A 729 -74.85 -3.80 42.45
N VAL A 730 -74.69 -4.32 41.22
CA VAL A 730 -74.87 -5.75 40.91
C VAL A 730 -73.82 -6.59 41.65
N GLU A 731 -72.56 -6.16 41.69
CA GLU A 731 -71.51 -6.84 42.43
C GLU A 731 -71.74 -6.83 43.94
N LYS A 732 -72.16 -5.70 44.52
CA LYS A 732 -72.57 -5.62 45.94
C LYS A 732 -73.74 -6.55 46.25
N LYS A 733 -74.73 -6.66 45.34
CA LYS A 733 -75.85 -7.61 45.49
C LYS A 733 -75.36 -9.07 45.44
N LYS A 734 -74.46 -9.41 44.50
CA LYS A 734 -73.82 -10.73 44.43
C LYS A 734 -73.00 -11.04 45.68
N ALA A 735 -72.22 -10.08 46.19
CA ALA A 735 -71.42 -10.23 47.40
C ALA A 735 -72.31 -10.42 48.65
N ARG A 736 -73.41 -9.67 48.77
CA ARG A 736 -74.38 -9.84 49.86
C ARG A 736 -75.05 -11.21 49.81
N ASN A 737 -75.43 -11.70 48.63
CA ASN A 737 -75.99 -13.04 48.47
C ASN A 737 -74.96 -14.12 48.85
N ARG A 738 -73.68 -13.95 48.50
CA ARG A 738 -72.61 -14.86 48.95
C ARG A 738 -72.42 -14.86 50.47
N CYS A 739 -72.42 -13.69 51.13
CA CYS A 739 -72.38 -13.63 52.60
C CYS A 739 -73.59 -14.31 53.25
N LEU A 740 -74.80 -14.14 52.69
CA LEU A 740 -75.99 -14.83 53.18
C LEU A 740 -75.92 -16.35 53.00
N GLU A 741 -75.34 -16.83 51.90
CA GLU A 741 -75.08 -18.26 51.68
C GLU A 741 -74.00 -18.81 52.64
N GLU A 742 -73.00 -18.02 53.00
CA GLU A 742 -71.98 -18.38 54.01
C GLU A 742 -72.53 -18.35 55.44
N GLU A 743 -73.37 -17.37 55.79
CA GLU A 743 -74.07 -17.32 57.09
C GLU A 743 -75.08 -18.47 57.24
N ALA A 744 -75.77 -18.87 56.18
CA ALA A 744 -76.66 -20.03 56.18
C ALA A 744 -75.93 -21.37 56.39
N LYS A 745 -74.64 -21.45 56.06
CA LYS A 745 -73.79 -22.63 56.35
C LYS A 745 -73.34 -22.71 57.82
N CYS A 746 -73.48 -21.63 58.61
CA CYS A 746 -72.90 -21.51 59.96
C CYS A 746 -73.94 -21.58 61.11
N VAL A 747 -75.16 -22.08 60.86
CA VAL A 747 -76.20 -22.27 61.90
C VAL A 747 -76.22 -23.73 62.38
N SER A 748 -75.19 -24.16 63.12
CA SER A 748 -75.26 -25.36 63.97
C SER A 748 -74.22 -25.36 65.09
N LYS A 749 -74.43 -24.50 66.10
CA LYS A 749 -74.13 -24.74 67.53
C LYS A 749 -74.33 -23.45 68.33
N ILE A 750 -75.48 -23.34 68.98
CA ILE A 750 -75.72 -22.40 70.09
C ILE A 750 -75.43 -23.17 71.38
N VAL A 751 -74.49 -22.68 72.20
CA VAL A 751 -74.46 -22.96 73.64
C VAL A 751 -74.48 -21.63 74.38
N ARG A 752 -75.52 -21.47 75.21
CA ARG A 752 -75.76 -20.38 76.14
C ARG A 752 -75.11 -20.70 77.48
N THR A 753 -74.39 -19.74 78.07
CA THR A 753 -74.25 -19.53 79.54
C THR A 753 -74.00 -18.04 79.74
N SER A 754 -75.02 -17.24 80.06
CA SER A 754 -75.45 -16.83 81.41
C SER A 754 -74.49 -15.89 82.14
N SER A 755 -75.01 -14.68 82.37
CA SER A 755 -74.55 -13.54 83.15
C SER A 755 -73.49 -13.75 84.24
N LEU A 756 -72.54 -12.82 84.33
CA LEU A 756 -72.26 -12.07 85.56
C LEU A 756 -71.54 -10.75 85.21
N ARG A 757 -72.07 -9.68 85.81
CA ARG A 757 -71.75 -8.28 85.57
C ARG A 757 -70.98 -7.78 86.78
N GLN A 758 -69.67 -7.52 86.66
CA GLN A 758 -68.95 -6.70 87.64
C GLN A 758 -67.95 -5.77 86.94
N LYS A 759 -68.01 -4.51 87.37
CA LYS A 759 -67.31 -3.34 86.85
C LYS A 759 -65.92 -3.21 87.49
N SER A 760 -64.90 -3.02 86.65
CA SER A 760 -63.72 -2.11 86.71
C SER A 760 -62.98 -1.86 88.06
N PRO A 761 -61.63 -1.74 88.07
CA PRO A 761 -60.97 -0.56 87.49
C PRO A 761 -59.62 -0.76 86.75
N ASN A 762 -59.47 0.08 85.70
CA ASN A 762 -58.30 0.83 85.22
C ASN A 762 -56.89 0.22 85.17
N CYS A 763 -56.41 -0.07 83.95
CA CYS A 763 -55.03 0.21 83.51
C CYS A 763 -55.00 0.66 82.03
N ARG A 764 -54.60 1.92 81.75
CA ARG A 764 -53.92 2.36 80.51
C ARG A 764 -53.42 3.81 80.61
N PRO A 765 -52.20 4.07 80.11
CA PRO A 765 -51.91 5.34 79.42
C PRO A 765 -51.14 5.08 78.09
N PRO A 766 -50.86 6.09 77.23
CA PRO A 766 -51.38 7.46 77.17
C PRO A 766 -51.96 7.87 75.78
N ILE A 767 -52.78 8.93 75.80
CA ILE A 767 -53.06 9.85 74.69
C ILE A 767 -52.38 11.17 75.06
N PRO A 768 -51.83 11.94 74.11
CA PRO A 768 -52.19 13.36 74.11
C PRO A 768 -52.71 13.85 72.76
N LYS A 769 -53.84 14.55 72.86
CA LYS A 769 -54.53 15.28 71.79
C LYS A 769 -53.75 16.53 71.40
N MET A 770 -53.91 16.89 70.13
CA MET A 770 -53.75 18.26 69.66
C MET A 770 -54.70 19.23 70.38
N CYS A 771 -54.27 20.49 70.47
CA CYS A 771 -54.84 21.66 69.76
C CYS A 771 -55.04 22.88 70.66
N ALA A 772 -54.49 24.01 70.24
CA ALA A 772 -55.22 25.27 70.23
C ALA A 772 -54.66 26.19 69.13
N SER A 773 -55.59 26.64 68.30
CA SER A 773 -55.51 27.49 67.12
C SER A 773 -55.33 28.98 67.45
N LEU A 774 -54.96 29.75 66.41
CA LEU A 774 -55.40 31.10 65.97
C LEU A 774 -54.21 31.65 65.13
N THR A 775 -54.26 32.24 63.94
CA THR A 775 -55.29 32.97 63.18
C THR A 775 -54.80 33.19 61.72
N LYS A 776 -55.75 33.20 60.79
CA LYS A 776 -55.84 33.95 59.50
C LYS A 776 -54.56 34.35 58.75
N SER A 777 -54.48 33.85 57.52
CA SER A 777 -53.64 34.32 56.41
C SER A 777 -54.30 35.46 55.61
N LYS A 778 -53.47 36.42 55.17
CA LYS A 778 -53.62 37.18 53.91
C LYS A 778 -52.24 37.27 53.23
N THR A 779 -52.22 36.77 51.99
CA THR A 779 -51.49 37.19 50.78
C THR A 779 -50.02 37.69 50.83
N THR A 780 -49.19 37.04 50.01
CA THR A 780 -48.41 37.58 48.85
C THR A 780 -46.96 37.07 48.78
N VAL A 781 -46.58 36.79 47.53
CA VAL A 781 -45.40 36.16 46.93
C VAL A 781 -44.14 37.07 46.97
N MET A 782 -42.93 36.50 47.09
CA MET A 782 -41.80 36.62 46.13
C MET A 782 -40.42 36.24 46.72
N GLN A 783 -39.76 35.34 45.98
CA GLN A 783 -38.37 35.34 45.48
C GLN A 783 -37.11 35.27 46.39
N ILE A 784 -36.33 34.21 46.08
CA ILE A 784 -34.94 34.19 45.57
C ILE A 784 -33.75 34.52 46.51
N THR A 785 -33.01 33.44 46.80
CA THR A 785 -31.54 33.21 46.82
C THR A 785 -30.56 34.23 47.44
N LYS A 786 -29.54 33.72 48.15
CA LYS A 786 -28.18 33.50 47.62
C LYS A 786 -27.20 32.86 48.63
N GLN A 787 -26.34 32.00 48.05
CA GLN A 787 -24.91 31.77 48.31
C GLN A 787 -24.40 31.13 49.63
N SER A 788 -23.87 29.90 49.46
CA SER A 788 -22.49 29.39 49.71
C SER A 788 -21.80 29.62 51.08
N PRO A 789 -20.68 28.92 51.44
CA PRO A 789 -19.97 27.77 50.84
C PRO A 789 -19.57 26.66 51.88
N ASN A 790 -18.73 25.71 51.42
CA ASN A 790 -17.57 25.10 52.11
C ASN A 790 -17.60 23.66 52.66
N ILE A 791 -16.63 22.89 52.12
CA ILE A 791 -15.60 22.07 52.83
C ILE A 791 -15.88 20.58 53.15
N SER A 792 -15.18 19.75 52.36
CA SER A 792 -14.29 18.62 52.69
C SER A 792 -14.79 17.25 53.19
N ASN A 793 -14.15 16.23 52.59
CA ASN A 793 -13.63 14.96 53.15
C ASN A 793 -14.66 14.03 53.84
N ASN A 794 -14.66 12.71 53.70
CA ASN A 794 -13.57 11.78 53.45
C ASN A 794 -14.11 10.35 53.26
N ASN A 795 -13.22 9.44 52.82
CA ASN A 795 -13.19 7.98 53.06
C ASN A 795 -14.06 7.04 52.19
N GLN A 796 -13.44 6.29 51.26
CA GLN A 796 -12.81 4.93 51.42
C GLN A 796 -13.87 3.81 51.38
N ARG A 797 -13.80 2.68 50.65
CA ARG A 797 -12.74 1.73 50.24
C ARG A 797 -13.27 0.87 49.06
N LYS A 798 -12.50 0.63 47.99
CA LYS A 798 -11.81 -0.64 47.62
C LYS A 798 -12.62 -1.95 47.71
N THR A 799 -12.83 -2.62 46.57
CA THR A 799 -12.47 -4.03 46.34
C THR A 799 -12.20 -4.31 44.85
N SER A 800 -11.15 -5.11 44.65
CA SER A 800 -10.51 -5.64 43.45
C SER A 800 -11.27 -6.83 42.82
N THR A 801 -11.13 -7.02 41.50
CA THR A 801 -10.74 -8.31 40.88
C THR A 801 -10.38 -8.15 39.40
N SER A 802 -9.27 -8.77 39.03
CA SER A 802 -8.69 -8.98 37.69
C SER A 802 -9.44 -10.02 36.86
N LEU A 803 -9.43 -9.92 35.53
CA LEU A 803 -8.71 -10.82 34.60
C LEU A 803 -9.05 -10.53 33.13
N LEU A 804 -8.10 -10.92 32.30
CA LEU A 804 -7.93 -10.72 30.86
C LEU A 804 -9.01 -11.43 30.02
N ASP A 805 -9.38 -10.87 28.86
CA ASP A 805 -9.06 -11.49 27.57
C ASP A 805 -9.47 -10.64 26.35
N VAL A 806 -8.62 -10.72 25.33
CA VAL A 806 -8.67 -10.06 24.02
C VAL A 806 -9.52 -10.90 23.05
N PRO A 807 -10.18 -10.28 22.06
CA PRO A 807 -10.11 -10.86 20.71
C PRO A 807 -9.74 -9.84 19.61
N LEU A 808 -8.74 -10.25 18.83
CA LEU A 808 -8.39 -9.74 17.50
C LEU A 808 -9.48 -10.12 16.49
N LEU A 809 -9.96 -9.17 15.69
CA LEU A 809 -10.69 -9.44 14.45
C LEU A 809 -10.13 -8.61 13.27
N ARG A 810 -10.25 -9.23 12.11
CA ARG A 810 -9.45 -9.11 10.90
C ARG A 810 -9.75 -7.84 10.09
N LYS A 811 -8.74 -7.45 9.31
CA LYS A 811 -8.81 -6.48 8.21
C LYS A 811 -9.49 -7.12 7.00
N ASP A 812 -10.52 -6.47 6.47
CA ASP A 812 -11.12 -6.78 5.18
C ASP A 812 -10.68 -5.76 4.11
N GLU A 813 -10.08 -6.32 3.06
CA GLU A 813 -10.19 -6.03 1.62
C GLU A 813 -10.43 -4.59 1.09
N GLU A 814 -9.38 -4.03 0.47
CA GLU A 814 -9.50 -2.95 -0.52
C GLU A 814 -9.75 -3.53 -1.93
N LYS A 815 -10.94 -3.28 -2.48
CA LYS A 815 -11.26 -3.44 -3.91
C LYS A 815 -10.81 -2.21 -4.69
N LYS A 816 -9.86 -2.38 -5.62
CA LYS A 816 -9.54 -1.39 -6.66
C LYS A 816 -10.52 -1.52 -7.84
N GLN A 817 -11.32 -0.49 -8.07
CA GLN A 817 -12.07 -0.27 -9.31
C GLN A 817 -11.16 0.37 -10.36
N HIS A 818 -11.08 -0.25 -11.55
CA HIS A 818 -10.62 0.36 -12.78
C HIS A 818 -11.77 1.19 -13.38
N ASN A 819 -11.51 2.47 -13.68
CA ASN A 819 -12.26 3.22 -14.68
C ASN A 819 -11.33 3.56 -15.85
N SER A 820 -11.71 3.06 -17.02
CA SER A 820 -11.39 3.56 -18.35
C SER A 820 -12.00 4.95 -18.59
N VAL A 821 -11.41 5.76 -19.49
CA VAL A 821 -12.05 6.47 -20.64
C VAL A 821 -11.29 7.75 -21.09
N TYR A 822 -10.84 7.72 -22.37
CA TYR A 822 -10.71 8.78 -23.42
C TYR A 822 -9.69 9.93 -23.27
N ILE A 823 -8.75 10.11 -24.22
CA ILE A 823 -8.86 10.84 -25.52
C ILE A 823 -9.26 12.33 -25.34
N ASN A 824 -8.26 13.21 -25.22
CA ASN A 824 -7.88 14.23 -26.21
C ASN A 824 -6.53 14.84 -25.84
#